data_AF-A0A151ID51-F1
#
_entry.id   AF-A0A151ID51-F1
#
_cell.length_a   1.000
_cell.length_b   1.000
_cell.length_c   1.000
_cell.angle_alpha   90.00
_cell.angle_beta   90.00
_cell.angle_gamma   90.00
#
_symmetry.space_group_name_H-M   'P 1'
#
loop_
_entity.id
_entity.type
_entity.pdbx_description
1 polymer ?
#
loop_
_entity_poly.entity_id
_entity_poly.type
_entity_poly.pdbx_seq_one_letter_code
_entity_poly.pdbx_strand_id
1 'polypeptide(L)'
;MFYLVTMCIPEKYSKECVKMMEESASKGFPISCIAGRDRYDCIERVGRKEADIVAVDPEDMYLAAKNKLAEKAGYNIIEQVRTKEEPDAIYRYEAVAVIHKDLDINNVQGLKGLKSCHTGVGRNVGYKIPITKLTAMGVLTDINNPEYSARENELRALSTLFDKGCLVGTWSPDPAINQRLKETYNNMCALCEKPNVCDYPDIYSGYEGALRCLAHNGGDVAWTKVIYVKRFFGLPVGVTPAVPTSENPADFRYFCPDGSKVPIDTDTKPCTWAARPWQGYMTNGADANNAEAIQRELTQLGQLGENEKANWWEDLLLLNEKTLAVAAPPVSPEEHLQSAKYMDVIERNSGAPERDARWCVWDKNALNKCRSLARAAFSRDARPRFDCILEKDETACLKAVRDNGADITVIDGGSVKRAINEYNAKPIVAETYGQGSTKFSERPALAVIKSGSSINGLGDFKNKLSCHSGYVGDFAGYYAPAFTLKLNSLIKEPSEIDTFFSKSCAPGAPLDSKSCQLCVGINTGDDQTKEATKCKPTNAEYYNGGKGALRCLKDGKGDVAFLPLTALQQLDNEKDAAGKLEDYVLVCPNGGQAPINEWERCNLGLEPPRIIVSSAGKSPNALEELKHGILAASTLYSKNPDLLHLFGAWGDKPNVLFKDDVKELISIDSTWDKWNSWADIQRDYGSH
;
A
#
# COMPACT_ATOMS: atom_id res chain seq x y z
N MET A 1 0.32 -39.67 -13.06
CA MET A 1 0.65 -38.91 -11.85
C MET A 1 -0.10 -37.59 -12.01
N PHE A 2 -1.10 -37.32 -11.17
CA PHE A 2 -1.85 -36.06 -11.25
C PHE A 2 -0.92 -34.93 -10.81
N TYR A 3 -0.75 -33.91 -11.67
CA TYR A 3 0.01 -32.70 -11.32
C TYR A 3 -0.93 -31.78 -10.54
N LEU A 4 -0.70 -31.62 -9.24
CA LEU A 4 -1.49 -30.74 -8.40
C LEU A 4 -0.92 -29.33 -8.48
N VAL A 5 -1.64 -28.41 -9.11
CA VAL A 5 -1.23 -27.00 -9.21
C VAL A 5 -1.40 -26.32 -7.85
N THR A 6 -0.35 -25.65 -7.40
CA THR A 6 -0.29 -24.89 -6.15
C THR A 6 -0.19 -23.40 -6.42
N MET A 7 -1.22 -22.63 -6.06
CA MET A 7 -1.23 -21.18 -6.21
C MET A 7 -0.74 -20.47 -4.94
N CYS A 8 0.18 -19.51 -5.07
CA CYS A 8 0.48 -18.61 -3.95
C CYS A 8 -0.48 -17.44 -3.94
N ILE A 9 -1.10 -17.20 -2.79
CA ILE A 9 -2.03 -16.11 -2.58
C ILE A 9 -1.63 -15.24 -1.38
N PRO A 10 -1.95 -13.93 -1.36
CA PRO A 10 -1.77 -13.09 -0.17
C PRO A 10 -2.56 -13.61 1.04
N GLU A 11 -1.96 -13.56 2.23
CA GLU A 11 -2.54 -14.07 3.49
C GLU A 11 -3.91 -13.47 3.84
N LYS A 12 -4.13 -12.22 3.41
CA LYS A 12 -5.43 -11.52 3.52
C LYS A 12 -6.59 -12.35 2.92
N TYR A 13 -6.30 -13.19 1.92
CA TYR A 13 -7.27 -14.03 1.21
C TYR A 13 -7.20 -15.52 1.62
N SER A 14 -6.66 -15.83 2.79
CA SER A 14 -6.50 -17.21 3.28
C SER A 14 -7.83 -17.96 3.43
N LYS A 15 -8.95 -17.28 3.75
CA LYS A 15 -10.27 -17.93 3.84
C LYS A 15 -10.82 -18.29 2.46
N GLU A 16 -10.59 -17.40 1.49
CA GLU A 16 -10.94 -17.56 0.09
C GLU A 16 -10.16 -18.72 -0.53
N CYS A 17 -8.87 -18.86 -0.17
CA CYS A 17 -8.02 -20.02 -0.47
C CYS A 17 -8.71 -21.35 -0.12
N VAL A 18 -9.16 -21.48 1.13
CA VAL A 18 -9.73 -22.73 1.65
C VAL A 18 -11.00 -23.11 0.89
N LYS A 19 -11.89 -22.14 0.66
CA LYS A 19 -13.11 -22.34 -0.13
C LYS A 19 -12.80 -22.78 -1.56
N MET A 20 -11.83 -22.13 -2.20
CA MET A 20 -11.39 -22.49 -3.55
C MET A 20 -10.86 -23.93 -3.60
N MET A 21 -10.06 -24.36 -2.61
CA MET A 21 -9.56 -25.74 -2.53
C MET A 21 -10.69 -26.76 -2.34
N GLU A 22 -11.65 -26.47 -1.46
CA GLU A 22 -12.82 -27.34 -1.22
C GLU A 22 -13.69 -27.48 -2.48
N GLU A 23 -14.02 -26.36 -3.12
CA GLU A 23 -14.87 -26.32 -4.31
C GLU A 23 -14.19 -27.03 -5.51
N SER A 24 -12.93 -26.71 -5.79
CA SER A 24 -12.19 -27.35 -6.90
C SER A 24 -12.02 -28.86 -6.70
N ALA A 25 -11.72 -29.31 -5.47
CA ALA A 25 -11.67 -30.73 -5.13
C ALA A 25 -13.02 -31.43 -5.32
N SER A 26 -14.12 -30.79 -4.94
CA SER A 26 -15.48 -31.34 -5.09
C SER A 26 -15.88 -31.55 -6.56
N LYS A 27 -15.26 -30.81 -7.49
CA LYS A 27 -15.51 -30.89 -8.93
C LYS A 27 -14.52 -31.81 -9.67
N GLY A 28 -13.58 -32.43 -8.95
CA GLY A 28 -12.66 -33.44 -9.49
C GLY A 28 -11.38 -32.91 -10.12
N PHE A 29 -11.06 -31.63 -9.92
CA PHE A 29 -9.80 -30.99 -10.34
C PHE A 29 -9.20 -30.20 -9.16
N PRO A 30 -8.64 -30.88 -8.15
CA PRO A 30 -8.17 -30.20 -6.96
C PRO A 30 -7.06 -29.20 -7.30
N ILE A 31 -7.21 -27.97 -6.81
CA ILE A 31 -6.16 -26.94 -6.80
C ILE A 31 -5.70 -26.79 -5.36
N SER A 32 -4.39 -26.70 -5.15
CA SER A 32 -3.81 -26.34 -3.86
C SER A 32 -3.50 -24.84 -3.81
N CYS A 33 -3.47 -24.27 -2.61
CA CYS A 33 -2.99 -22.91 -2.43
C CYS A 33 -2.17 -22.79 -1.15
N ILE A 34 -1.16 -21.91 -1.19
CA ILE A 34 -0.36 -21.53 -0.03
C ILE A 34 -0.48 -20.02 0.20
N ALA A 35 -0.37 -19.61 1.46
CA ALA A 35 -0.36 -18.20 1.82
C ALA A 35 1.07 -17.63 1.78
N GLY A 36 1.25 -16.54 1.05
CA GLY A 36 2.38 -15.62 1.19
C GLY A 36 1.93 -14.37 1.96
N ARG A 37 2.87 -13.65 2.58
CA ARG A 37 2.55 -12.42 3.33
C ARG A 37 1.78 -11.41 2.47
N ASP A 38 2.21 -11.27 1.22
CA ASP A 38 1.69 -10.39 0.19
C ASP A 38 2.10 -10.93 -1.19
N ARG A 39 1.66 -10.26 -2.26
CA ARG A 39 1.99 -10.66 -3.63
C ARG A 39 3.49 -10.58 -3.91
N TYR A 40 4.21 -9.63 -3.30
CA TYR A 40 5.67 -9.56 -3.37
C TYR A 40 6.32 -10.85 -2.84
N ASP A 41 5.91 -11.32 -1.66
CA ASP A 41 6.34 -12.62 -1.09
C ASP A 41 5.94 -13.78 -2.00
N CYS A 42 4.72 -13.77 -2.54
CA CYS A 42 4.26 -14.84 -3.43
C CYS A 42 5.08 -14.96 -4.72
N ILE A 43 5.54 -13.83 -5.29
CA ILE A 43 6.45 -13.86 -6.44
C ILE A 43 7.76 -14.56 -6.06
N GLU A 44 8.35 -14.23 -4.89
CA GLU A 44 9.57 -14.91 -4.43
C GLU A 44 9.34 -16.41 -4.19
N ARG A 45 8.20 -16.81 -3.61
CA ARG A 45 7.85 -18.21 -3.34
C ARG A 45 7.68 -19.03 -4.61
N VAL A 46 7.02 -18.49 -5.63
CA VAL A 46 6.95 -19.12 -6.96
C VAL A 46 8.35 -19.24 -7.57
N GLY A 47 9.17 -18.21 -7.42
CA GLY A 47 10.56 -18.25 -7.88
C GLY A 47 11.42 -19.31 -7.17
N ARG A 48 11.11 -19.62 -5.91
CA ARG A 48 11.75 -20.68 -5.10
C ARG A 48 11.09 -22.05 -5.26
N LYS A 49 10.06 -22.18 -6.10
CA LYS A 49 9.24 -23.39 -6.30
C LYS A 49 8.53 -23.87 -5.02
N GLU A 50 8.16 -22.94 -4.15
CA GLU A 50 7.26 -23.22 -3.02
C GLU A 50 5.79 -23.22 -3.49
N ALA A 51 5.51 -22.59 -4.62
CA ALA A 51 4.25 -22.63 -5.35
C ALA A 51 4.51 -22.66 -6.86
N ASP A 52 3.52 -23.06 -7.65
CA ASP A 52 3.61 -23.13 -9.10
C ASP A 52 3.28 -21.79 -9.76
N ILE A 53 2.35 -21.02 -9.18
CA ILE A 53 1.79 -19.85 -9.85
C ILE A 53 1.36 -18.72 -8.91
N VAL A 54 1.40 -17.49 -9.43
CA VAL A 54 0.90 -16.27 -8.78
C VAL A 54 0.24 -15.35 -9.82
N ALA A 55 -0.89 -14.74 -9.46
CA ALA A 55 -1.53 -13.71 -10.27
C ALA A 55 -0.79 -12.36 -10.12
N VAL A 56 -0.52 -11.69 -11.23
CA VAL A 56 0.40 -10.53 -11.29
C VAL A 56 -0.11 -9.40 -12.18
N ASP A 57 0.18 -8.16 -11.74
CA ASP A 57 0.10 -6.96 -12.57
C ASP A 57 1.38 -6.78 -13.41
N PRO A 58 1.36 -5.96 -14.48
CA PRO A 58 2.59 -5.56 -15.18
C PRO A 58 3.66 -4.97 -14.25
N GLU A 59 3.24 -4.25 -13.20
CA GLU A 59 4.12 -3.70 -12.17
C GLU A 59 4.77 -4.78 -11.27
N ASP A 60 4.15 -5.95 -11.13
CA ASP A 60 4.74 -7.13 -10.46
C ASP A 60 5.71 -7.88 -11.39
N MET A 61 5.34 -8.00 -12.66
CA MET A 61 6.19 -8.56 -13.72
C MET A 61 7.51 -7.79 -13.84
N TYR A 62 7.47 -6.46 -13.64
CA TYR A 62 8.66 -5.62 -13.59
C TYR A 62 9.58 -6.01 -12.43
N LEU A 63 9.03 -6.28 -11.24
CA LEU A 63 9.81 -6.72 -10.08
C LEU A 63 10.52 -8.05 -10.37
N ALA A 64 9.82 -8.99 -11.01
CA ALA A 64 10.38 -10.26 -11.44
C ALA A 64 11.51 -10.08 -12.49
N ALA A 65 11.36 -9.13 -13.42
CA ALA A 65 12.33 -8.87 -14.48
C ALA A 65 13.60 -8.13 -14.01
N LYS A 66 13.46 -7.06 -13.21
CA LYS A 66 14.58 -6.13 -12.92
C LYS A 66 15.10 -6.21 -11.49
N ASN A 67 14.28 -6.64 -10.53
CA ASN A 67 14.63 -6.57 -9.10
C ASN A 67 15.19 -7.87 -8.52
N LYS A 68 15.52 -8.84 -9.39
CA LYS A 68 16.13 -10.14 -9.04
C LYS A 68 15.35 -10.91 -7.97
N LEU A 69 14.02 -10.80 -7.97
CA LEU A 69 13.17 -11.61 -7.09
C LEU A 69 13.35 -13.08 -7.42
N ALA A 70 13.99 -13.83 -6.52
CA ALA A 70 14.51 -15.17 -6.82
C ALA A 70 15.26 -15.21 -8.16
N GLU A 71 16.43 -14.58 -8.22
CA GLU A 71 17.27 -14.32 -9.40
C GLU A 71 17.39 -15.47 -10.43
N LYS A 72 17.27 -16.74 -10.01
CA LYS A 72 17.37 -17.92 -10.88
C LYS A 72 16.04 -18.47 -11.39
N ALA A 73 14.92 -17.82 -11.09
CA ALA A 73 13.58 -18.33 -11.37
C ALA A 73 13.24 -18.35 -12.87
N GLY A 74 13.76 -17.40 -13.66
CA GLY A 74 13.48 -17.32 -15.10
C GLY A 74 11.99 -17.30 -15.42
N TYR A 75 11.19 -16.51 -14.69
CA TYR A 75 9.73 -16.55 -14.74
C TYR A 75 9.15 -16.44 -16.15
N ASN A 76 7.96 -17.02 -16.33
CA ASN A 76 7.17 -16.90 -17.55
C ASN A 76 5.71 -16.56 -17.23
N ILE A 77 5.11 -15.72 -18.06
CA ILE A 77 3.68 -15.45 -18.07
C ILE A 77 3.04 -16.47 -19.01
N ILE A 78 2.12 -17.27 -18.49
CA ILE A 78 1.51 -18.38 -19.22
C ILE A 78 0.04 -18.13 -19.55
N GLU A 79 -0.62 -17.22 -18.84
CA GLU A 79 -2.00 -16.84 -19.10
C GLU A 79 -2.18 -15.35 -18.89
N GLN A 80 -3.10 -14.75 -19.65
CA GLN A 80 -3.43 -13.34 -19.56
C GLN A 80 -4.89 -13.16 -19.14
N VAL A 81 -5.12 -12.25 -18.21
CA VAL A 81 -6.47 -11.81 -17.84
C VAL A 81 -6.91 -10.74 -18.82
N ARG A 82 -7.81 -11.09 -19.73
CA ARG A 82 -8.34 -10.22 -20.77
C ARG A 82 -9.81 -9.89 -20.52
N THR A 83 -10.32 -8.88 -21.21
CA THR A 83 -11.76 -8.56 -21.15
C THR A 83 -12.56 -9.43 -22.12
N LYS A 84 -13.78 -9.81 -21.76
CA LYS A 84 -14.73 -10.50 -22.67
C LYS A 84 -15.10 -9.66 -23.89
N GLU A 85 -14.96 -8.34 -23.79
CA GLU A 85 -15.16 -7.41 -24.90
C GLU A 85 -14.01 -7.46 -25.93
N GLU A 86 -12.77 -7.66 -25.47
CA GLU A 86 -11.55 -7.66 -26.29
C GLU A 86 -10.68 -8.91 -26.01
N PRO A 87 -11.20 -10.14 -26.25
CA PRO A 87 -10.49 -11.38 -25.90
C PRO A 87 -9.24 -11.61 -26.73
N ASP A 88 -9.19 -11.09 -27.96
CA ASP A 88 -8.09 -11.26 -28.90
C ASP A 88 -7.11 -10.07 -28.91
N ALA A 89 -7.38 -9.02 -28.14
CA ALA A 89 -6.50 -7.86 -28.08
C ALA A 89 -5.16 -8.23 -27.42
N ILE A 90 -4.06 -7.82 -28.08
CA ILE A 90 -2.70 -8.12 -27.61
C ILE A 90 -2.41 -7.44 -26.27
N TYR A 91 -2.96 -6.24 -26.04
CA TYR A 91 -2.71 -5.44 -24.85
C TYR A 91 -4.01 -4.96 -24.20
N ARG A 92 -3.95 -4.68 -22.89
CA ARG A 92 -5.10 -4.22 -22.09
C ARG A 92 -5.71 -2.92 -22.58
N TYR A 93 -4.85 -2.01 -23.01
CA TYR A 93 -5.26 -0.85 -23.77
C TYR A 93 -4.04 -0.15 -24.37
N GLU A 94 -4.26 0.44 -25.52
CA GLU A 94 -3.25 1.18 -26.27
C GLU A 94 -3.43 2.69 -26.08
N ALA A 95 -2.34 3.37 -25.74
CA ALA A 95 -2.31 4.82 -25.54
C ALA A 95 -2.13 5.56 -26.86
N VAL A 96 -2.95 6.59 -27.06
CA VAL A 96 -2.99 7.40 -28.27
C VAL A 96 -3.13 8.88 -27.93
N ALA A 97 -2.61 9.71 -28.84
CA ALA A 97 -2.93 11.14 -28.90
C ALA A 97 -3.97 11.37 -30.01
N VAL A 98 -5.00 12.15 -29.72
CA VAL A 98 -6.03 12.54 -30.68
C VAL A 98 -5.99 14.05 -30.86
N ILE A 99 -6.00 14.52 -32.10
CA ILE A 99 -5.98 15.94 -32.46
C ILE A 99 -7.10 16.25 -33.45
N HIS A 100 -7.44 17.53 -33.60
CA HIS A 100 -8.24 18.00 -34.72
C HIS A 100 -7.49 17.75 -36.04
N LYS A 101 -8.20 17.33 -37.10
CA LYS A 101 -7.62 17.04 -38.42
C LYS A 101 -6.84 18.24 -38.97
N ASP A 102 -7.42 19.43 -38.82
CA ASP A 102 -6.94 20.67 -39.42
C ASP A 102 -5.89 21.39 -38.55
N LEU A 103 -5.52 20.84 -37.39
CA LEU A 103 -4.43 21.37 -36.56
C LEU A 103 -3.10 21.32 -37.34
N ASP A 104 -2.45 22.45 -37.55
CA ASP A 104 -1.19 22.51 -38.31
C ASP A 104 0.00 21.99 -37.48
N ILE A 105 0.15 20.66 -37.43
CA ILE A 105 1.22 19.94 -36.76
C ILE A 105 1.66 18.76 -37.63
N ASN A 106 2.96 18.65 -37.87
CA ASN A 106 3.56 17.59 -38.69
C ASN A 106 4.74 16.89 -37.98
N ASN A 107 5.02 17.27 -36.73
CA ASN A 107 6.07 16.70 -35.91
C ASN A 107 5.75 16.92 -34.42
N VAL A 108 6.31 16.08 -33.55
CA VAL A 108 6.01 16.09 -32.11
C VAL A 108 6.47 17.35 -31.37
N GLN A 109 7.42 18.14 -31.92
CA GLN A 109 7.83 19.41 -31.32
C GLN A 109 6.74 20.49 -31.45
N GLY A 110 5.87 20.36 -32.46
CA GLY A 110 4.70 21.22 -32.62
C GLY A 110 3.65 21.09 -31.51
N LEU A 111 3.81 20.15 -30.56
CA LEU A 111 2.98 20.07 -29.37
C LEU A 111 3.20 21.25 -28.41
N LYS A 112 4.33 21.96 -28.54
CA LYS A 112 4.67 23.09 -27.67
C LYS A 112 3.69 24.26 -27.87
N GLY A 113 3.15 24.76 -26.77
CA GLY A 113 2.19 25.86 -26.73
C GLY A 113 0.76 25.45 -27.06
N LEU A 114 0.51 24.17 -27.37
CA LEU A 114 -0.85 23.65 -27.54
C LEU A 114 -1.58 23.52 -26.21
N LYS A 115 -2.89 23.28 -26.27
CA LYS A 115 -3.72 23.00 -25.11
C LYS A 115 -4.01 21.50 -24.98
N SER A 116 -3.77 20.92 -23.81
CA SER A 116 -3.77 19.47 -23.62
C SER A 116 -4.90 18.95 -22.72
N CYS A 117 -5.54 17.88 -23.14
CA CYS A 117 -6.59 17.20 -22.40
C CYS A 117 -6.09 15.86 -21.88
N HIS A 118 -6.10 15.68 -20.56
CA HIS A 118 -5.53 14.50 -19.91
C HIS A 118 -6.60 13.70 -19.17
N THR A 119 -6.38 12.40 -19.05
CA THR A 119 -7.27 11.56 -18.23
C THR A 119 -7.20 11.88 -16.73
N GLY A 120 -6.12 12.53 -16.29
CA GLY A 120 -5.81 12.86 -14.89
C GLY A 120 -4.43 12.36 -14.44
N VAL A 121 -3.92 12.95 -13.35
CA VAL A 121 -2.57 12.71 -12.82
C VAL A 121 -2.35 11.25 -12.42
N GLY A 122 -1.13 10.73 -12.61
CA GLY A 122 -0.74 9.36 -12.23
C GLY A 122 -1.33 8.23 -13.10
N ARG A 123 -2.19 8.55 -14.08
CA ARG A 123 -2.81 7.57 -14.98
C ARG A 123 -1.88 7.19 -16.14
N ASN A 124 -2.05 5.99 -16.69
CA ASN A 124 -1.19 5.49 -17.77
C ASN A 124 -1.25 6.35 -19.04
N VAL A 125 -2.36 6.28 -19.78
CA VAL A 125 -2.45 6.85 -21.14
C VAL A 125 -2.50 8.38 -21.16
N GLY A 126 -3.08 9.00 -20.12
CA GLY A 126 -3.22 10.45 -20.04
C GLY A 126 -2.12 11.16 -19.28
N TYR A 127 -1.13 10.47 -18.71
CA TYR A 127 -0.10 11.12 -17.90
C TYR A 127 1.26 10.40 -17.98
N LYS A 128 1.37 9.17 -17.47
CA LYS A 128 2.67 8.47 -17.36
C LYS A 128 3.29 8.19 -18.73
N ILE A 129 2.50 7.70 -19.68
CA ILE A 129 2.96 7.41 -21.05
C ILE A 129 3.39 8.68 -21.79
N PRO A 130 2.56 9.74 -21.91
CA PRO A 130 2.98 10.96 -22.61
C PRO A 130 4.23 11.57 -22.00
N ILE A 131 4.34 11.66 -20.67
CA ILE A 131 5.56 12.16 -20.01
C ILE A 131 6.78 11.33 -20.43
N THR A 132 6.69 10.00 -20.32
CA THR A 132 7.80 9.09 -20.65
C THR A 132 8.27 9.28 -22.09
N LYS A 133 7.33 9.22 -23.05
CA LYS A 133 7.67 9.25 -24.47
C LYS A 133 8.13 10.63 -24.93
N LEU A 134 7.44 11.70 -24.51
CA LEU A 134 7.83 13.07 -24.86
C LEU A 134 9.18 13.44 -24.26
N THR A 135 9.52 12.92 -23.08
CA THR A 135 10.86 13.09 -22.48
C THR A 135 11.92 12.39 -23.33
N ALA A 136 11.70 11.12 -23.69
CA ALA A 136 12.64 10.35 -24.51
C ALA A 136 12.88 10.97 -25.91
N MET A 137 11.89 11.71 -26.42
CA MET A 137 11.94 12.42 -27.70
C MET A 137 12.50 13.84 -27.60
N GLY A 138 12.86 14.30 -26.40
CA GLY A 138 13.35 15.66 -26.17
C GLY A 138 12.32 16.76 -26.37
N VAL A 139 11.02 16.43 -26.35
CA VAL A 139 9.91 17.40 -26.42
C VAL A 139 9.61 17.94 -25.02
N LEU A 140 9.49 17.04 -24.04
CA LEU A 140 9.36 17.40 -22.64
C LEU A 140 10.76 17.51 -22.03
N THR A 141 11.14 18.70 -21.56
CA THR A 141 12.50 19.01 -21.11
C THR A 141 12.49 19.51 -19.66
N ASP A 142 13.68 19.63 -19.05
CA ASP A 142 13.85 20.11 -17.66
C ASP A 142 13.07 19.27 -16.63
N ILE A 143 12.98 17.96 -16.86
CA ILE A 143 12.22 17.03 -16.00
C ILE A 143 13.05 16.43 -14.85
N ASN A 144 14.27 16.92 -14.61
CA ASN A 144 15.20 16.32 -13.65
C ASN A 144 15.96 17.37 -12.82
N ASN A 145 15.34 18.55 -12.65
CA ASN A 145 15.94 19.64 -11.89
C ASN A 145 15.95 19.30 -10.38
N PRO A 146 17.11 19.35 -9.72
CA PRO A 146 17.25 19.02 -8.30
C PRO A 146 16.59 20.03 -7.36
N GLU A 147 16.18 21.21 -7.84
CA GLU A 147 15.43 22.16 -7.02
C GLU A 147 13.98 21.71 -6.79
N TYR A 148 13.45 20.76 -7.57
CA TYR A 148 12.05 20.33 -7.50
C TYR A 148 11.91 18.84 -7.22
N SER A 149 10.80 18.46 -6.60
CA SER A 149 10.45 17.04 -6.44
C SER A 149 10.19 16.39 -7.79
N ALA A 150 10.31 15.06 -7.88
CA ALA A 150 9.96 14.32 -9.09
C ALA A 150 8.56 14.66 -9.64
N ARG A 151 7.56 14.75 -8.76
CA ARG A 151 6.19 15.13 -9.11
C ARG A 151 6.11 16.56 -9.64
N GLU A 152 6.79 17.49 -8.99
CA GLU A 152 6.77 18.90 -9.42
C GLU A 152 7.53 19.10 -10.73
N ASN A 153 8.62 18.38 -10.97
CA ASN A 153 9.30 18.37 -12.27
C ASN A 153 8.36 17.97 -13.40
N GLU A 154 7.53 16.93 -13.20
CA GLU A 154 6.53 16.52 -14.20
C GLU A 154 5.49 17.61 -14.47
N LEU A 155 4.93 18.17 -13.40
CA LEU A 155 3.89 19.21 -13.51
C LEU A 155 4.43 20.48 -14.14
N ARG A 156 5.62 20.92 -13.73
CA ARG A 156 6.32 22.08 -14.28
C ARG A 156 6.65 21.88 -15.75
N ALA A 157 7.17 20.72 -16.13
CA ALA A 157 7.50 20.42 -17.52
C ALA A 157 6.24 20.40 -18.40
N LEU A 158 5.15 19.78 -17.93
CA LEU A 158 3.86 19.79 -18.65
C LEU A 158 3.27 21.21 -18.76
N SER A 159 3.27 21.96 -17.66
CA SER A 159 2.83 23.36 -17.58
C SER A 159 3.63 24.29 -18.48
N THR A 160 4.91 23.99 -18.71
CA THR A 160 5.78 24.74 -19.63
C THR A 160 5.58 24.32 -21.08
N LEU A 161 5.31 23.04 -21.33
CA LEU A 161 5.09 22.51 -22.68
C LEU A 161 3.74 22.98 -23.25
N PHE A 162 2.67 22.98 -22.45
CA PHE A 162 1.31 23.29 -22.89
C PHE A 162 0.82 24.65 -22.35
N ASP A 163 0.12 25.43 -23.16
CA ASP A 163 -0.43 26.74 -22.75
C ASP A 163 -1.49 26.56 -21.65
N LYS A 164 -2.42 25.63 -21.87
CA LYS A 164 -3.47 25.25 -20.92
C LYS A 164 -3.71 23.76 -20.97
N GLY A 165 -4.34 23.21 -19.93
CA GLY A 165 -4.84 21.85 -20.01
C GLY A 165 -5.93 21.52 -19.01
N CYS A 166 -6.38 20.27 -19.07
CA CYS A 166 -7.15 19.67 -17.99
C CYS A 166 -6.43 18.44 -17.44
N LEU A 167 -5.85 18.58 -16.25
CA LEU A 167 -5.13 17.54 -15.52
C LEU A 167 -5.68 17.45 -14.08
N VAL A 168 -6.83 16.79 -13.93
CA VAL A 168 -7.45 16.61 -12.61
C VAL A 168 -6.72 15.59 -11.73
N GLY A 169 -7.10 15.58 -10.45
CA GLY A 169 -6.82 14.53 -9.50
C GLY A 169 -5.92 15.00 -8.36
N THR A 170 -5.61 14.10 -7.44
CA THR A 170 -4.69 14.36 -6.32
C THR A 170 -3.24 14.36 -6.79
N TRP A 171 -2.66 15.55 -6.99
CA TRP A 171 -1.29 15.72 -7.49
C TRP A 171 -0.23 15.36 -6.43
N SER A 172 -0.57 15.51 -5.15
CA SER A 172 0.23 15.03 -4.02
C SER A 172 -0.69 14.40 -2.96
N PRO A 173 -0.30 13.29 -2.31
CA PRO A 173 -1.05 12.74 -1.17
C PRO A 173 -1.03 13.67 0.05
N ASP A 174 -0.06 14.59 0.15
CA ASP A 174 -0.06 15.66 1.13
C ASP A 174 -1.01 16.79 0.68
N PRO A 175 -2.04 17.14 1.46
CA PRO A 175 -3.03 18.14 1.06
C PRO A 175 -2.45 19.53 0.81
N ALA A 176 -1.48 19.96 1.62
CA ALA A 176 -0.87 21.28 1.49
C ALA A 176 0.01 21.37 0.24
N ILE A 177 0.79 20.32 -0.03
CA ILE A 177 1.58 20.21 -1.26
C ILE A 177 0.66 20.18 -2.49
N ASN A 178 -0.41 19.38 -2.45
CA ASN A 178 -1.37 19.27 -3.54
C ASN A 178 -2.03 20.62 -3.87
N GLN A 179 -2.45 21.37 -2.85
CA GLN A 179 -3.01 22.69 -3.03
C GLN A 179 -1.97 23.65 -3.64
N ARG A 180 -0.77 23.73 -3.07
CA ARG A 180 0.32 24.59 -3.59
C ARG A 180 0.62 24.30 -5.06
N LEU A 181 0.75 23.03 -5.43
CA LEU A 181 1.06 22.65 -6.80
C LEU A 181 -0.06 23.09 -7.75
N LYS A 182 -1.33 22.87 -7.40
CA LYS A 182 -2.48 23.31 -8.22
C LYS A 182 -2.55 24.83 -8.37
N GLU A 183 -2.24 25.58 -7.33
CA GLU A 183 -2.16 27.05 -7.39
C GLU A 183 -1.01 27.50 -8.31
N THR A 184 0.14 26.84 -8.23
CA THR A 184 1.35 27.16 -8.98
C THR A 184 1.22 26.83 -10.47
N TYR A 185 0.70 25.65 -10.81
CA TYR A 185 0.56 25.15 -12.19
C TYR A 185 -0.90 25.17 -12.65
N ASN A 186 -1.64 26.23 -12.29
CA ASN A 186 -3.08 26.36 -12.52
C ASN A 186 -3.48 26.31 -14.01
N ASN A 187 -2.55 26.60 -14.93
CA ASN A 187 -2.78 26.51 -16.36
C ASN A 187 -3.14 25.07 -16.78
N MET A 188 -2.61 24.07 -16.08
CA MET A 188 -2.94 22.65 -16.30
C MET A 188 -4.34 22.26 -15.80
N CYS A 189 -5.07 23.18 -15.15
CA CYS A 189 -6.46 23.01 -14.74
C CYS A 189 -7.44 23.87 -15.55
N ALA A 190 -6.94 24.77 -16.41
CA ALA A 190 -7.73 25.81 -17.06
C ALA A 190 -8.79 25.30 -18.06
N LEU A 191 -8.63 24.09 -18.59
CA LEU A 191 -9.63 23.43 -19.46
C LEU A 191 -10.53 22.43 -18.73
N CYS A 192 -10.40 22.30 -17.41
CA CYS A 192 -11.30 21.44 -16.65
C CYS A 192 -12.68 22.11 -16.46
N GLU A 193 -13.69 21.32 -16.11
CA GLU A 193 -15.04 21.81 -15.86
C GLU A 193 -15.04 22.80 -14.68
N LYS A 194 -14.27 22.46 -13.64
CA LYS A 194 -14.10 23.27 -12.44
C LYS A 194 -12.60 23.54 -12.21
N PRO A 195 -12.01 24.53 -12.90
CA PRO A 195 -10.56 24.80 -12.81
C PRO A 195 -10.06 25.06 -11.39
N ASN A 196 -10.87 25.68 -10.53
CA ASN A 196 -10.51 25.95 -9.13
C ASN A 196 -10.50 24.69 -8.24
N VAL A 197 -11.16 23.61 -8.66
CA VAL A 197 -11.19 22.33 -7.95
C VAL A 197 -10.14 21.38 -8.54
N CYS A 198 -10.14 21.25 -9.88
CA CYS A 198 -9.20 20.43 -10.63
C CYS A 198 -9.07 19.00 -10.07
N ASP A 199 -10.22 18.40 -9.74
CA ASP A 199 -10.33 17.06 -9.16
C ASP A 199 -11.55 16.33 -9.72
N TYR A 200 -11.63 15.03 -9.48
CA TYR A 200 -12.77 14.22 -9.86
C TYR A 200 -13.99 14.49 -8.95
N PRO A 201 -15.23 14.32 -9.45
CA PRO A 201 -15.60 14.11 -10.85
C PRO A 201 -15.54 15.41 -11.65
N ASP A 202 -15.06 15.31 -12.89
CA ASP A 202 -14.97 16.41 -13.86
C ASP A 202 -15.28 15.88 -15.26
N ILE A 203 -16.21 16.51 -15.97
CA ILE A 203 -16.69 16.02 -17.28
C ILE A 203 -15.63 16.04 -18.39
N TYR A 204 -14.54 16.77 -18.20
CA TYR A 204 -13.41 16.89 -19.13
C TYR A 204 -12.22 16.02 -18.72
N SER A 205 -12.39 15.18 -17.71
CA SER A 205 -11.40 14.23 -17.23
C SER A 205 -11.72 12.78 -17.57
N GLY A 206 -10.76 11.88 -17.34
CA GLY A 206 -10.88 10.49 -17.72
C GLY A 206 -10.79 10.23 -19.22
N TYR A 207 -11.03 8.98 -19.62
CA TYR A 207 -10.76 8.55 -20.99
C TYR A 207 -11.67 9.26 -22.01
N GLU A 208 -12.97 9.34 -21.71
CA GLU A 208 -13.96 10.03 -22.54
C GLU A 208 -13.91 11.55 -22.34
N GLY A 209 -13.79 12.02 -21.10
CA GLY A 209 -13.74 13.46 -20.84
C GLY A 209 -12.53 14.14 -21.47
N ALA A 210 -11.39 13.46 -21.59
CA ALA A 210 -10.25 14.00 -22.35
C ALA A 210 -10.60 14.25 -23.83
N LEU A 211 -11.42 13.40 -24.46
CA LEU A 211 -11.92 13.61 -25.83
C LEU A 211 -12.97 14.72 -25.87
N ARG A 212 -13.84 14.79 -24.85
CA ARG A 212 -14.80 15.88 -24.69
C ARG A 212 -14.11 17.25 -24.52
N CYS A 213 -13.01 17.29 -23.80
CA CYS A 213 -12.18 18.48 -23.64
C CYS A 213 -11.61 18.95 -25.00
N LEU A 214 -11.13 18.01 -25.82
CA LEU A 214 -10.66 18.29 -27.18
C LEU A 214 -11.79 18.77 -28.09
N ALA A 215 -12.92 18.07 -28.11
CA ALA A 215 -14.02 18.33 -29.02
C ALA A 215 -14.82 19.58 -28.63
N HIS A 216 -15.05 19.81 -27.34
CA HIS A 216 -16.05 20.76 -26.84
C HIS A 216 -15.49 21.88 -25.96
N ASN A 217 -14.25 21.77 -25.48
CA ASN A 217 -13.66 22.77 -24.57
C ASN A 217 -12.37 23.40 -25.09
N GLY A 218 -12.15 23.36 -26.40
CA GLY A 218 -11.05 24.07 -27.06
C GLY A 218 -9.66 23.52 -26.77
N GLY A 219 -9.55 22.25 -26.40
CA GLY A 219 -8.28 21.52 -26.40
C GLY A 219 -7.77 21.24 -27.82
N ASP A 220 -6.46 21.10 -27.97
CA ASP A 220 -5.80 20.82 -29.26
C ASP A 220 -5.33 19.36 -29.36
N VAL A 221 -4.99 18.74 -28.21
CA VAL A 221 -4.57 17.34 -28.13
C VAL A 221 -5.20 16.63 -26.92
N ALA A 222 -5.78 15.45 -27.13
CA ALA A 222 -6.27 14.58 -26.07
C ALA A 222 -5.41 13.32 -25.93
N TRP A 223 -5.02 13.01 -24.71
CA TRP A 223 -4.31 11.79 -24.36
C TRP A 223 -5.27 10.77 -23.76
N THR A 224 -5.55 9.70 -24.49
CA THR A 224 -6.53 8.69 -24.08
C THR A 224 -6.18 7.29 -24.63
N LYS A 225 -7.14 6.36 -24.63
CA LYS A 225 -6.98 5.01 -25.17
C LYS A 225 -7.94 4.71 -26.32
N VAL A 226 -7.49 3.86 -27.24
CA VAL A 226 -8.19 3.50 -28.51
C VAL A 226 -9.66 3.17 -28.30
N ILE A 227 -10.00 2.30 -27.35
CA ILE A 227 -11.39 1.90 -27.07
C ILE A 227 -12.32 3.10 -26.80
N TYR A 228 -11.86 4.12 -26.06
CA TYR A 228 -12.69 5.30 -25.81
C TYR A 228 -12.74 6.25 -27.00
N VAL A 229 -11.70 6.30 -27.83
CA VAL A 229 -11.74 7.04 -29.10
C VAL A 229 -12.81 6.45 -30.00
N LYS A 230 -12.78 5.12 -30.22
CA LYS A 230 -13.76 4.42 -31.03
C LYS A 230 -15.18 4.60 -30.50
N ARG A 231 -15.40 4.41 -29.20
CA ARG A 231 -16.72 4.62 -28.57
C ARG A 231 -17.22 6.06 -28.68
N PHE A 232 -16.36 7.05 -28.46
CA PHE A 232 -16.72 8.47 -28.53
C PHE A 232 -17.23 8.86 -29.92
N PHE A 233 -16.69 8.24 -30.97
CA PHE A 233 -17.11 8.44 -32.37
C PHE A 233 -18.09 7.38 -32.89
N GLY A 234 -18.59 6.49 -32.02
CA GLY A 234 -19.57 5.49 -32.42
C GLY A 234 -19.07 4.33 -33.26
N LEU A 235 -17.75 4.11 -33.32
CA LEU A 235 -17.11 3.03 -34.05
C LEU A 235 -17.16 1.70 -33.25
N PRO A 236 -17.13 0.54 -33.94
CA PRO A 236 -17.15 -0.76 -33.26
C PRO A 236 -15.87 -1.02 -32.47
N VAL A 237 -15.98 -1.72 -31.33
CA VAL A 237 -14.84 -2.11 -30.48
C VAL A 237 -14.96 -3.57 -30.06
N GLY A 238 -13.95 -4.38 -30.38
CA GLY A 238 -13.97 -5.80 -30.07
C GLY A 238 -15.23 -6.46 -30.63
N VAL A 239 -16.03 -7.08 -29.75
CA VAL A 239 -17.33 -7.67 -30.11
C VAL A 239 -18.50 -6.68 -30.07
N THR A 240 -18.27 -5.44 -29.63
CA THR A 240 -19.31 -4.40 -29.49
C THR A 240 -19.54 -3.69 -30.84
N PRO A 241 -20.78 -3.65 -31.37
CA PRO A 241 -21.08 -3.01 -32.65
C PRO A 241 -21.01 -1.48 -32.60
N ALA A 242 -21.03 -0.85 -33.77
CA ALA A 242 -21.10 0.60 -33.91
C ALA A 242 -22.39 1.17 -33.27
N VAL A 243 -22.27 2.30 -32.59
CA VAL A 243 -23.38 3.01 -31.94
C VAL A 243 -23.38 4.45 -32.41
N PRO A 244 -24.44 4.98 -33.02
CA PRO A 244 -24.44 6.37 -33.51
C PRO A 244 -24.14 7.38 -32.39
N THR A 245 -23.28 8.35 -32.70
CA THR A 245 -22.96 9.49 -31.81
C THR A 245 -23.08 10.80 -32.59
N SER A 246 -23.09 11.93 -31.88
CA SER A 246 -23.05 13.27 -32.49
C SER A 246 -21.67 13.64 -33.02
N GLU A 247 -20.63 12.88 -32.69
CA GLU A 247 -19.25 13.22 -32.97
C GLU A 247 -18.80 12.59 -34.30
N ASN A 248 -18.21 13.40 -35.17
CA ASN A 248 -17.75 12.95 -36.48
C ASN A 248 -16.25 12.60 -36.44
N PRO A 249 -15.85 11.32 -36.58
CA PRO A 249 -14.44 10.94 -36.53
C PRO A 249 -13.62 11.54 -37.68
N ALA A 250 -14.25 11.96 -38.79
CA ALA A 250 -13.54 12.56 -39.91
C ALA A 250 -12.90 13.91 -39.57
N ASP A 251 -13.33 14.55 -38.48
CA ASP A 251 -12.82 15.85 -38.01
C ASP A 251 -11.57 15.70 -37.11
N PHE A 252 -11.20 14.46 -36.77
CA PHE A 252 -10.12 14.15 -35.84
C PHE A 252 -9.11 13.15 -36.43
N ARG A 253 -7.90 13.11 -35.87
CA ARG A 253 -6.83 12.18 -36.28
C ARG A 253 -6.13 11.61 -35.07
N TYR A 254 -5.65 10.38 -35.18
CA TYR A 254 -4.58 9.90 -34.31
C TYR A 254 -3.30 10.65 -34.67
N PHE A 255 -2.63 11.21 -33.67
CA PHE A 255 -1.31 11.84 -33.83
C PHE A 255 -0.22 10.87 -33.40
N CYS A 256 0.66 10.55 -34.34
CA CYS A 256 1.61 9.46 -34.20
C CYS A 256 2.93 9.95 -33.59
N PRO A 257 3.70 9.05 -32.94
CA PRO A 257 5.02 9.40 -32.42
C PRO A 257 5.98 9.93 -33.50
N ASP A 258 5.85 9.50 -34.75
CA ASP A 258 6.67 10.00 -35.86
C ASP A 258 6.19 11.36 -36.43
N GLY A 259 5.13 11.96 -35.89
CA GLY A 259 4.55 13.22 -36.36
C GLY A 259 3.49 13.06 -37.44
N SER A 260 3.26 11.84 -37.95
CA SER A 260 2.21 11.59 -38.93
C SER A 260 0.81 11.65 -38.29
N LYS A 261 -0.20 11.81 -39.15
CA LYS A 261 -1.61 11.82 -38.76
C LYS A 261 -2.32 10.65 -39.43
N VAL A 262 -2.99 9.84 -38.63
CA VAL A 262 -3.68 8.64 -39.12
C VAL A 262 -5.19 8.80 -38.93
N PRO A 263 -6.02 8.42 -39.92
CA PRO A 263 -7.48 8.47 -39.80
C PRO A 263 -8.04 7.70 -38.60
N ILE A 264 -9.20 8.15 -38.12
CA ILE A 264 -10.00 7.43 -37.13
C ILE A 264 -11.18 6.83 -37.88
N ASP A 265 -11.09 5.54 -38.18
CA ASP A 265 -12.16 4.78 -38.82
C ASP A 265 -12.09 3.31 -38.38
N THR A 266 -12.94 2.47 -38.97
CA THR A 266 -13.05 1.04 -38.60
C THR A 266 -11.81 0.25 -38.99
N ASP A 267 -11.19 0.56 -40.14
CA ASP A 267 -10.21 -0.29 -40.81
C ASP A 267 -8.77 0.14 -40.52
N THR A 268 -8.59 1.38 -40.06
CA THR A 268 -7.28 1.95 -39.80
C THR A 268 -6.74 1.50 -38.44
N LYS A 269 -5.56 0.88 -38.46
CA LYS A 269 -4.81 0.56 -37.24
C LYS A 269 -4.28 1.86 -36.60
N PRO A 270 -4.59 2.15 -35.33
CA PRO A 270 -4.09 3.33 -34.66
C PRO A 270 -2.57 3.28 -34.49
N CYS A 271 -1.91 4.43 -34.60
CA CYS A 271 -0.51 4.57 -34.22
C CYS A 271 -0.42 4.82 -32.70
N THR A 272 0.27 3.92 -32.00
CA THR A 272 0.22 3.87 -30.52
C THR A 272 1.55 4.32 -29.91
N TRP A 273 1.45 5.06 -28.80
CA TRP A 273 2.60 5.61 -28.09
C TRP A 273 3.24 4.57 -27.17
N ALA A 274 2.38 3.81 -26.49
CA ALA A 274 2.68 2.59 -25.74
C ALA A 274 1.37 1.85 -25.50
N ALA A 275 1.44 0.66 -24.92
CA ALA A 275 0.27 -0.04 -24.42
C ALA A 275 0.47 -0.42 -22.96
N ARG A 276 -0.63 -0.53 -22.19
CA ARG A 276 -0.58 -1.23 -20.92
C ARG A 276 -0.75 -2.72 -21.21
N PRO A 277 0.19 -3.59 -20.81
CA PRO A 277 0.03 -5.03 -20.95
C PRO A 277 -1.14 -5.55 -20.12
N TRP A 278 -1.65 -6.72 -20.49
CA TRP A 278 -2.59 -7.45 -19.66
C TRP A 278 -1.94 -7.91 -18.35
N GLN A 279 -2.77 -7.99 -17.31
CA GLN A 279 -2.47 -8.78 -16.11
C GLN A 279 -2.40 -10.25 -16.50
N GLY A 280 -1.85 -11.09 -15.64
CA GLY A 280 -1.75 -12.50 -15.97
C GLY A 280 -1.26 -13.36 -14.83
N TYR A 281 -0.92 -14.59 -15.17
CA TYR A 281 -0.44 -15.57 -14.22
C TYR A 281 0.99 -15.97 -14.56
N MET A 282 1.85 -15.90 -13.54
CA MET A 282 3.29 -16.06 -13.67
C MET A 282 3.76 -17.32 -12.95
N THR A 283 4.57 -18.12 -13.64
CA THR A 283 5.16 -19.37 -13.13
C THR A 283 6.69 -19.32 -13.20
N ASN A 284 7.34 -20.28 -12.54
CA ASN A 284 8.79 -20.48 -12.62
C ASN A 284 9.20 -20.97 -14.01
N GLY A 285 10.36 -20.54 -14.52
CA GLY A 285 10.82 -20.88 -15.86
C GLY A 285 11.06 -22.37 -16.09
N ALA A 286 11.43 -23.12 -15.06
CA ALA A 286 11.58 -24.57 -15.17
C ALA A 286 10.22 -25.29 -15.37
N ASP A 287 9.12 -24.66 -14.98
CA ASP A 287 7.76 -25.20 -15.08
C ASP A 287 7.03 -24.73 -16.35
N ALA A 288 7.66 -23.85 -17.15
CA ALA A 288 7.13 -23.40 -18.43
C ALA A 288 6.87 -24.54 -19.42
N ASN A 289 7.62 -25.65 -19.32
CA ASN A 289 7.37 -26.85 -20.13
C ASN A 289 6.06 -27.57 -19.76
N ASN A 290 5.52 -27.31 -18.57
CA ASN A 290 4.22 -27.80 -18.10
C ASN A 290 3.11 -26.74 -18.24
N ALA A 291 3.36 -25.62 -18.93
CA ALA A 291 2.43 -24.50 -19.02
C ALA A 291 1.04 -24.92 -19.50
N GLU A 292 0.93 -25.80 -20.49
CA GLU A 292 -0.37 -26.27 -20.98
C GLU A 292 -1.20 -27.00 -19.91
N ALA A 293 -0.55 -27.78 -19.03
CA ALA A 293 -1.23 -28.46 -17.95
C ALA A 293 -1.74 -27.44 -16.92
N ILE A 294 -0.90 -26.49 -16.53
CA ILE A 294 -1.25 -25.42 -15.59
C ILE A 294 -2.40 -24.55 -16.17
N GLN A 295 -2.32 -24.18 -17.44
CA GLN A 295 -3.34 -23.41 -18.14
C GLN A 295 -4.72 -24.08 -18.13
N ARG A 296 -4.77 -25.40 -18.37
CA ARG A 296 -6.02 -26.16 -18.34
C ARG A 296 -6.69 -26.08 -16.96
N GLU A 297 -5.91 -26.25 -15.91
CA GLU A 297 -6.38 -26.18 -14.53
C GLU A 297 -6.86 -24.76 -14.16
N LEU A 298 -6.12 -23.72 -14.52
CA LEU A 298 -6.51 -22.32 -14.30
C LEU A 298 -7.77 -21.93 -15.06
N THR A 299 -7.89 -22.36 -16.31
CA THR A 299 -9.08 -22.09 -17.14
C THR A 299 -10.32 -22.75 -16.54
N GLN A 300 -10.22 -24.00 -16.07
CA GLN A 300 -11.31 -24.70 -15.38
C GLN A 300 -11.67 -24.00 -14.06
N LEU A 301 -10.67 -23.59 -13.28
CA LEU A 301 -10.87 -22.85 -12.04
C LEU A 301 -11.56 -21.50 -12.28
N GLY A 302 -11.16 -20.77 -13.33
CA GLY A 302 -11.81 -19.52 -13.74
C GLY A 302 -13.28 -19.72 -14.11
N GLN A 303 -13.61 -20.78 -14.84
CA GLN A 303 -15.00 -21.13 -15.18
C GLN A 303 -15.82 -21.53 -13.95
N LEU A 304 -15.22 -22.27 -13.02
CA LEU A 304 -15.86 -22.64 -11.76
C LEU A 304 -16.24 -21.40 -10.95
N GLY A 305 -15.28 -20.48 -10.77
CA GLY A 305 -15.50 -19.24 -10.03
C GLY A 305 -16.63 -18.41 -10.62
N GLU A 306 -16.71 -18.33 -11.96
CA GLU A 306 -17.82 -17.64 -12.64
C GLU A 306 -19.17 -18.33 -12.42
N ASN A 307 -19.23 -19.65 -12.65
CA ASN A 307 -20.47 -20.42 -12.58
C ASN A 307 -21.07 -20.44 -11.17
N GLU A 308 -20.22 -20.55 -10.15
CA GLU A 308 -20.63 -20.56 -8.74
C GLU A 308 -20.75 -19.15 -8.16
N LYS A 309 -20.41 -18.10 -8.93
CA LYS A 309 -20.32 -16.70 -8.48
C LYS A 309 -19.48 -16.57 -7.21
N ALA A 310 -18.35 -17.26 -7.19
CA ALA A 310 -17.55 -17.40 -6.00
C ALA A 310 -16.84 -16.08 -5.65
N ASN A 311 -16.88 -15.68 -4.38
CA ASN A 311 -16.21 -14.46 -3.92
C ASN A 311 -14.68 -14.53 -4.16
N TRP A 312 -14.09 -15.72 -4.04
CA TRP A 312 -12.65 -15.92 -4.23
C TRP A 312 -12.20 -15.71 -5.68
N TRP A 313 -13.13 -15.69 -6.63
CA TRP A 313 -12.83 -15.55 -8.06
C TRP A 313 -12.17 -14.21 -8.40
N GLU A 314 -12.70 -13.11 -7.86
CA GLU A 314 -12.14 -11.78 -8.07
C GLU A 314 -10.86 -11.55 -7.27
N ASP A 315 -10.87 -11.97 -6.00
CA ASP A 315 -9.77 -11.77 -5.08
C ASP A 315 -8.50 -12.57 -5.45
N LEU A 316 -8.67 -13.80 -5.95
CA LEU A 316 -7.53 -14.71 -6.20
C LEU A 316 -7.08 -14.75 -7.66
N LEU A 317 -8.01 -14.67 -8.61
CA LEU A 317 -7.73 -14.86 -10.03
C LEU A 317 -7.68 -13.56 -10.83
N LEU A 318 -7.97 -12.41 -10.21
CA LEU A 318 -8.11 -11.12 -10.89
C LEU A 318 -9.22 -11.16 -11.98
N LEU A 319 -10.17 -12.08 -11.86
CA LEU A 319 -11.27 -12.28 -12.80
C LEU A 319 -12.58 -11.70 -12.26
N ASN A 320 -13.49 -11.33 -13.17
CA ASN A 320 -14.83 -10.87 -12.84
C ASN A 320 -15.74 -11.07 -14.04
N GLU A 321 -17.01 -10.67 -13.92
CA GLU A 321 -18.02 -10.84 -14.98
C GLU A 321 -17.60 -10.26 -16.34
N LYS A 322 -16.66 -9.31 -16.37
CA LYS A 322 -16.17 -8.63 -17.59
C LYS A 322 -14.85 -9.19 -18.12
N THR A 323 -14.22 -10.13 -17.42
CA THR A 323 -12.89 -10.63 -17.75
C THR A 323 -12.86 -12.15 -17.85
N LEU A 324 -11.85 -12.68 -18.51
CA LEU A 324 -11.60 -14.11 -18.68
C LEU A 324 -10.08 -14.37 -18.68
N ALA A 325 -9.69 -15.58 -18.29
CA ALA A 325 -8.34 -16.07 -18.49
C ALA A 325 -8.18 -16.54 -19.94
N VAL A 326 -7.09 -16.13 -20.57
CA VAL A 326 -6.75 -16.50 -21.96
C VAL A 326 -5.36 -17.11 -21.95
N ALA A 327 -5.29 -18.39 -22.32
CA ALA A 327 -4.02 -19.09 -22.52
C ALA A 327 -3.18 -18.39 -23.58
N ALA A 328 -1.90 -18.19 -23.27
CA ALA A 328 -0.94 -17.57 -24.16
C ALA A 328 0.36 -18.40 -24.19
N PRO A 329 1.12 -18.37 -25.29
CA PRO A 329 2.47 -18.93 -25.29
C PRO A 329 3.30 -18.34 -24.13
N PRO A 330 4.08 -19.16 -23.40
CA PRO A 330 4.93 -18.65 -22.32
C PRO A 330 5.84 -17.52 -22.82
N VAL A 331 5.81 -16.39 -22.11
CA VAL A 331 6.62 -15.21 -22.43
C VAL A 331 7.30 -14.70 -21.17
N SER A 332 8.55 -14.24 -21.28
CA SER A 332 9.24 -13.66 -20.13
C SER A 332 8.58 -12.34 -19.68
N PRO A 333 8.58 -12.00 -18.38
CA PRO A 333 8.11 -10.71 -17.89
C PRO A 333 8.76 -9.52 -18.60
N GLU A 334 10.07 -9.60 -18.89
CA GLU A 334 10.80 -8.54 -19.59
C GLU A 334 10.27 -8.34 -21.01
N GLU A 335 10.11 -9.41 -21.78
CA GLU A 335 9.60 -9.36 -23.16
C GLU A 335 8.13 -8.88 -23.21
N HIS A 336 7.29 -9.33 -22.27
CA HIS A 336 5.89 -8.89 -22.15
C HIS A 336 5.77 -7.38 -21.90
N LEU A 337 6.68 -6.80 -21.11
CA LEU A 337 6.72 -5.35 -20.85
C LEU A 337 7.35 -4.55 -21.99
N GLN A 338 8.42 -5.07 -22.61
CA GLN A 338 9.13 -4.40 -23.70
C GLN A 338 8.32 -4.35 -24.99
N SER A 339 7.64 -5.44 -25.35
CA SER A 339 6.76 -5.49 -26.54
C SER A 339 5.64 -4.44 -26.48
N ALA A 340 5.12 -4.18 -25.28
CA ALA A 340 4.12 -3.14 -25.02
C ALA A 340 4.72 -1.71 -24.91
N LYS A 341 6.04 -1.55 -24.97
CA LYS A 341 6.77 -0.29 -24.69
C LYS A 341 6.37 0.30 -23.33
N TYR A 342 6.18 -0.56 -22.32
CA TYR A 342 5.73 -0.18 -20.98
C TYR A 342 6.84 -0.27 -19.93
N MET A 343 7.95 -0.96 -20.22
CA MET A 343 9.12 -1.05 -19.33
C MET A 343 9.63 0.34 -18.93
N ASP A 344 9.88 1.22 -19.91
CA ASP A 344 10.35 2.58 -19.68
C ASP A 344 9.31 3.49 -18.97
N VAL A 345 8.03 3.16 -19.10
CA VAL A 345 6.94 3.84 -18.38
C VAL A 345 7.00 3.53 -16.88
N ILE A 346 7.35 2.29 -16.51
CA ILE A 346 7.60 1.90 -15.12
C ILE A 346 8.92 2.48 -14.62
N GLU A 347 9.97 2.45 -15.45
CA GLU A 347 11.32 2.96 -15.10
C GLU A 347 11.42 4.48 -15.05
N ARG A 348 10.40 5.20 -15.53
CA ARG A 348 10.37 6.67 -15.58
C ARG A 348 10.82 7.27 -14.25
N ASN A 349 11.82 8.13 -14.31
CA ASN A 349 12.31 8.87 -13.15
C ASN A 349 12.45 10.36 -13.50
N SER A 350 11.53 11.16 -12.95
CA SER A 350 11.48 12.62 -13.10
C SER A 350 12.15 13.34 -11.92
N GLY A 351 12.79 12.60 -11.01
CA GLY A 351 13.62 13.17 -9.96
C GLY A 351 15.02 13.50 -10.49
N ALA A 352 15.78 14.29 -9.74
CA ALA A 352 17.22 14.39 -10.01
C ALA A 352 17.84 12.98 -9.96
N PRO A 353 18.59 12.53 -10.99
CA PRO A 353 19.00 11.14 -11.13
C PRO A 353 19.86 10.61 -9.97
N GLU A 354 20.44 11.51 -9.17
CA GLU A 354 21.32 11.21 -8.04
C GLU A 354 20.63 11.35 -6.66
N ARG A 355 19.32 11.61 -6.60
CA ARG A 355 18.59 11.85 -5.34
C ARG A 355 17.61 10.72 -4.99
N ASP A 356 18.16 9.55 -4.72
CA ASP A 356 17.39 8.54 -3.99
C ASP A 356 17.15 9.02 -2.56
N ALA A 357 15.96 8.75 -2.04
CA ALA A 357 15.65 8.97 -0.64
C ALA A 357 16.23 7.82 0.19
N ARG A 358 17.42 8.04 0.77
CA ARG A 358 18.15 7.05 1.57
C ARG A 358 17.52 6.92 2.95
N TRP A 359 16.87 5.79 3.18
CA TRP A 359 16.23 5.43 4.43
C TRP A 359 17.23 4.68 5.32
N CYS A 360 17.59 5.29 6.45
CA CYS A 360 18.40 4.64 7.45
C CYS A 360 17.57 3.76 8.38
N VAL A 361 18.04 2.54 8.57
CA VAL A 361 17.50 1.58 9.54
C VAL A 361 18.65 0.92 10.29
N TRP A 362 18.39 0.30 11.43
CA TRP A 362 19.42 -0.37 12.23
C TRP A 362 19.08 -1.82 12.62
N ASP A 363 18.04 -2.37 11.99
CA ASP A 363 17.67 -3.78 12.12
C ASP A 363 17.69 -4.47 10.75
N LYS A 364 18.10 -5.74 10.72
CA LYS A 364 18.20 -6.50 9.46
C LYS A 364 16.84 -6.79 8.84
N ASN A 365 15.80 -7.01 9.66
CA ASN A 365 14.44 -7.20 9.14
C ASN A 365 13.89 -5.87 8.63
N ALA A 366 14.15 -4.77 9.32
CA ALA A 366 13.82 -3.43 8.84
C ALA A 366 14.53 -3.11 7.51
N LEU A 367 15.79 -3.51 7.33
CA LEU A 367 16.52 -3.35 6.06
C LEU A 367 15.87 -4.19 4.94
N ASN A 368 15.50 -5.44 5.24
CA ASN A 368 14.83 -6.29 4.27
C ASN A 368 13.48 -5.71 3.85
N LYS A 369 12.64 -5.30 4.82
CA LYS A 369 11.35 -4.66 4.58
C LYS A 369 11.49 -3.35 3.81
N CYS A 370 12.46 -2.51 4.18
CA CYS A 370 12.77 -1.26 3.49
C CYS A 370 13.13 -1.52 2.01
N ARG A 371 13.99 -2.50 1.73
CA ARG A 371 14.40 -2.81 0.34
C ARG A 371 13.23 -3.35 -0.48
N SER A 372 12.35 -4.16 0.11
CA SER A 372 11.13 -4.61 -0.56
C SER A 372 10.19 -3.44 -0.85
N LEU A 373 9.98 -2.54 0.12
CA LEU A 373 9.23 -1.30 -0.06
C LEU A 373 9.84 -0.44 -1.17
N ALA A 374 11.15 -0.23 -1.17
CA ALA A 374 11.85 0.58 -2.16
C ALA A 374 11.60 0.09 -3.60
N ARG A 375 11.71 -1.22 -3.82
CA ARG A 375 11.51 -1.85 -5.13
C ARG A 375 10.04 -1.79 -5.55
N ALA A 376 9.14 -2.16 -4.65
CA ALA A 376 7.71 -2.18 -4.92
C ALA A 376 7.16 -0.77 -5.17
N ALA A 377 7.56 0.21 -4.33
CA ALA A 377 7.20 1.62 -4.50
C ALA A 377 7.65 2.14 -5.88
N PHE A 378 8.88 1.82 -6.29
CA PHE A 378 9.40 2.21 -7.60
C PHE A 378 8.59 1.60 -8.75
N SER A 379 8.26 0.30 -8.69
CA SER A 379 7.49 -0.35 -9.77
C SER A 379 6.07 0.20 -9.92
N ARG A 380 5.54 0.86 -8.88
CA ARG A 380 4.19 1.45 -8.84
C ARG A 380 4.17 2.97 -8.80
N ASP A 381 5.17 3.59 -9.42
CA ASP A 381 5.23 5.04 -9.67
C ASP A 381 5.29 5.94 -8.41
N ALA A 382 5.65 5.39 -7.25
CA ALA A 382 6.02 6.21 -6.11
C ALA A 382 7.45 6.73 -6.31
N ARG A 383 7.62 8.05 -6.16
CA ARG A 383 8.89 8.77 -6.36
C ARG A 383 9.09 9.78 -5.21
N PRO A 384 10.34 10.09 -4.80
CA PRO A 384 11.61 9.63 -5.37
C PRO A 384 11.83 8.13 -5.11
N ARG A 385 12.80 7.54 -5.80
CA ARG A 385 13.21 6.17 -5.53
C ARG A 385 13.78 6.10 -4.10
N PHE A 386 13.42 5.08 -3.34
CA PHE A 386 14.02 4.85 -2.03
C PHE A 386 15.29 4.01 -2.17
N ASP A 387 16.25 4.29 -1.30
CA ASP A 387 17.38 3.41 -1.02
C ASP A 387 17.41 3.11 0.48
N CYS A 388 18.06 2.03 0.90
CA CYS A 388 18.03 1.57 2.29
C CYS A 388 19.43 1.30 2.81
N ILE A 389 19.83 2.03 3.83
CA ILE A 389 21.13 1.89 4.50
C ILE A 389 20.94 1.25 5.87
N LEU A 390 21.88 0.37 6.25
CA LEU A 390 21.90 -0.26 7.56
C LEU A 390 23.01 0.34 8.40
N GLU A 391 22.64 0.93 9.53
CA GLU A 391 23.55 1.38 10.57
C GLU A 391 23.48 0.48 11.80
N LYS A 392 24.39 0.70 12.76
CA LYS A 392 24.49 -0.14 13.96
C LYS A 392 23.41 0.13 15.02
N ASP A 393 22.90 1.36 15.09
CA ASP A 393 21.93 1.80 16.10
C ASP A 393 21.23 3.11 15.66
N GLU A 394 20.18 3.51 16.39
CA GLU A 394 19.42 4.75 16.15
C GLU A 394 20.33 5.99 16.13
N THR A 395 21.34 6.03 17.00
CA THR A 395 22.25 7.19 17.08
C THR A 395 23.12 7.30 15.84
N ALA A 396 23.59 6.19 15.28
CA ALA A 396 24.32 6.15 14.02
C ALA A 396 23.41 6.59 12.86
N CYS A 397 22.14 6.16 12.82
CA CYS A 397 21.19 6.65 11.82
C CYS A 397 20.93 8.15 11.93
N LEU A 398 20.71 8.68 13.14
CA LEU A 398 20.51 10.12 13.34
C LEU A 398 21.74 10.94 12.93
N LYS A 399 22.96 10.44 13.18
CA LYS A 399 24.21 11.04 12.66
C LYS A 399 24.25 10.99 11.14
N ALA A 400 23.91 9.85 10.52
CA ALA A 400 23.87 9.73 9.07
C ALA A 400 22.87 10.71 8.46
N VAL A 401 21.68 10.89 9.05
CA VAL A 401 20.70 11.89 8.60
C VAL A 401 21.27 13.31 8.74
N ARG A 402 21.86 13.67 9.89
CA ARG A 402 22.48 14.98 10.12
C ARG A 402 23.59 15.29 9.11
N ASP A 403 24.48 14.32 8.90
CA ASP A 403 25.71 14.44 8.10
C ASP A 403 25.45 14.14 6.60
N ASN A 404 24.17 14.05 6.19
CA ASN A 404 23.72 13.77 4.83
C ASN A 404 24.22 12.43 4.24
N GLY A 405 24.57 11.46 5.09
CA GLY A 405 24.77 10.05 4.73
C GLY A 405 23.44 9.30 4.55
N ALA A 406 22.37 9.79 5.16
CA ALA A 406 20.98 9.36 4.99
C ALA A 406 20.07 10.57 4.79
N ASP A 407 18.86 10.34 4.29
CA ASP A 407 17.86 11.40 4.11
C ASP A 407 16.75 11.31 5.14
N ILE A 408 16.36 10.09 5.53
CA ILE A 408 15.27 9.85 6.48
C ILE A 408 15.58 8.67 7.41
N THR A 409 14.99 8.69 8.59
CA THR A 409 14.90 7.53 9.49
C THR A 409 13.58 7.61 10.26
N VAL A 410 13.04 6.46 10.65
CA VAL A 410 11.92 6.38 11.59
C VAL A 410 12.47 6.23 13.00
N ILE A 411 11.90 6.94 13.97
CA ILE A 411 12.26 6.87 15.39
C ILE A 411 11.00 6.85 16.25
N ASP A 412 11.09 6.35 17.47
CA ASP A 412 9.99 6.44 18.42
C ASP A 412 9.74 7.90 18.85
N GLY A 413 8.49 8.26 19.14
CA GLY A 413 8.10 9.63 19.42
C GLY A 413 8.85 10.27 20.60
N GLY A 414 9.21 9.49 21.61
CA GLY A 414 10.03 9.98 22.73
C GLY A 414 11.43 10.44 22.32
N SER A 415 12.02 9.82 21.29
CA SER A 415 13.36 10.14 20.79
C SER A 415 13.39 11.44 19.98
N VAL A 416 12.24 11.99 19.58
CA VAL A 416 12.16 13.15 18.68
C VAL A 416 12.82 14.38 19.28
N LYS A 417 12.62 14.65 20.57
CA LYS A 417 13.23 15.82 21.23
C LYS A 417 14.75 15.74 21.20
N ARG A 418 15.30 14.56 21.47
CA ARG A 418 16.75 14.28 21.38
C ARG A 418 17.25 14.44 19.95
N ALA A 419 16.53 13.88 18.98
CA ALA A 419 16.85 13.99 17.56
C ALA A 419 16.94 15.46 17.10
N ILE A 420 15.99 16.30 17.49
CA ILE A 420 16.00 17.74 17.18
C ILE A 420 17.21 18.42 17.82
N ASN A 421 17.40 18.24 19.13
CA ASN A 421 18.39 18.98 19.90
C ASN A 421 19.85 18.59 19.59
N GLU A 422 20.12 17.29 19.41
CA GLU A 422 21.49 16.76 19.30
C GLU A 422 21.90 16.46 17.85
N TYR A 423 20.94 16.22 16.96
CA TYR A 423 21.20 15.77 15.59
C TYR A 423 20.62 16.70 14.52
N ASN A 424 20.10 17.87 14.91
CA ASN A 424 19.49 18.82 13.98
C ASN A 424 18.42 18.17 13.07
N ALA A 425 17.66 17.23 13.65
CA ALA A 425 16.61 16.53 12.94
C ALA A 425 15.33 17.36 12.86
N LYS A 426 14.53 17.11 11.82
CA LYS A 426 13.22 17.72 11.58
C LYS A 426 12.17 16.62 11.38
N PRO A 427 11.15 16.52 12.24
CA PRO A 427 9.98 15.68 12.01
C PRO A 427 9.27 16.07 10.72
N ILE A 428 8.92 15.08 9.89
CA ILE A 428 8.23 15.33 8.60
C ILE A 428 6.97 14.51 8.41
N VAL A 429 6.91 13.29 8.94
CA VAL A 429 5.78 12.36 8.77
C VAL A 429 5.59 11.57 10.07
N ALA A 430 4.35 11.32 10.47
CA ALA A 430 3.98 10.54 11.64
C ALA A 430 3.14 9.32 11.23
N GLU A 431 3.25 8.25 12.01
CA GLU A 431 2.25 7.18 12.01
C GLU A 431 0.89 7.70 12.50
N THR A 432 -0.20 7.19 11.91
CA THR A 432 -1.54 7.35 12.46
C THR A 432 -2.28 6.03 12.63
N TYR A 433 -3.02 5.93 13.73
CA TYR A 433 -3.73 4.72 14.13
C TYR A 433 -5.24 4.80 13.94
N GLY A 434 -5.78 5.96 13.51
CA GLY A 434 -7.23 6.13 13.29
C GLY A 434 -8.03 6.35 14.58
N GLN A 435 -9.29 5.87 14.59
CA GLN A 435 -10.21 6.04 15.72
C GLN A 435 -9.61 5.47 17.01
N GLY A 436 -9.67 6.23 18.10
CA GLY A 436 -9.08 5.86 19.40
C GLY A 436 -7.66 6.37 19.62
N SER A 437 -7.11 7.13 18.67
CA SER A 437 -5.88 7.91 18.88
C SER A 437 -6.20 9.40 19.10
N THR A 438 -5.29 10.14 19.75
CA THR A 438 -5.44 11.58 19.97
C THR A 438 -5.23 12.37 18.67
N LYS A 439 -5.44 13.70 18.70
CA LYS A 439 -5.13 14.59 17.57
C LYS A 439 -3.68 14.44 17.07
N PHE A 440 -2.74 14.14 17.97
CA PHE A 440 -1.31 13.95 17.64
C PHE A 440 -0.96 12.47 17.44
N SER A 441 -1.98 11.65 17.21
CA SER A 441 -1.94 10.20 17.07
C SER A 441 -1.28 9.44 18.21
N GLU A 442 -1.38 9.96 19.43
CA GLU A 442 -0.98 9.21 20.61
C GLU A 442 -2.01 8.10 20.89
N ARG A 443 -1.57 6.94 21.36
CA ARG A 443 -2.45 5.82 21.70
C ARG A 443 -2.63 5.71 23.22
N PRO A 444 -3.84 5.96 23.75
CA PRO A 444 -4.11 5.75 25.17
C PRO A 444 -4.04 4.26 25.53
N ALA A 445 -3.22 3.91 26.52
CA ALA A 445 -3.16 2.59 27.12
C ALA A 445 -4.26 2.43 28.17
N LEU A 446 -4.99 1.32 28.15
CA LEU A 446 -6.15 1.10 29.02
C LEU A 446 -6.04 -0.21 29.80
N ALA A 447 -6.62 -0.23 30.99
CA ALA A 447 -6.99 -1.45 31.70
C ALA A 447 -8.51 -1.66 31.55
N VAL A 448 -8.91 -2.79 30.96
CA VAL A 448 -10.29 -3.08 30.58
C VAL A 448 -10.76 -4.34 31.30
N ILE A 449 -11.98 -4.30 31.83
CA ILE A 449 -12.64 -5.45 32.47
C ILE A 449 -14.05 -5.61 31.89
N LYS A 450 -14.68 -6.77 32.12
CA LYS A 450 -16.09 -6.97 31.78
C LYS A 450 -17.00 -6.08 32.63
N SER A 451 -18.05 -5.53 32.01
CA SER A 451 -19.14 -4.84 32.69
C SER A 451 -19.73 -5.73 33.79
N GLY A 452 -19.90 -5.18 35.00
CA GLY A 452 -20.41 -5.91 36.17
C GLY A 452 -19.36 -6.70 36.97
N SER A 453 -18.08 -6.66 36.59
CA SER A 453 -16.98 -7.20 37.39
C SER A 453 -16.86 -6.48 38.74
N SER A 454 -16.44 -7.22 39.78
CA SER A 454 -16.22 -6.67 41.13
C SER A 454 -14.88 -5.93 41.30
N ILE A 455 -14.02 -5.96 40.29
CA ILE A 455 -12.72 -5.26 40.27
C ILE A 455 -12.97 -3.75 40.25
N ASN A 456 -12.47 -3.02 41.25
CA ASN A 456 -12.70 -1.58 41.37
C ASN A 456 -11.40 -0.76 41.48
N GLY A 457 -10.24 -1.40 41.38
CA GLY A 457 -8.95 -0.70 41.33
C GLY A 457 -7.78 -1.63 41.02
N LEU A 458 -6.62 -1.04 40.83
CA LEU A 458 -5.39 -1.76 40.47
C LEU A 458 -4.96 -2.80 41.53
N GLY A 459 -5.29 -2.56 42.81
CA GLY A 459 -4.98 -3.50 43.89
C GLY A 459 -5.70 -4.85 43.74
N ASP A 460 -6.88 -4.87 43.11
CA ASP A 460 -7.68 -6.07 42.91
C ASP A 460 -7.11 -6.99 41.82
N PHE A 461 -6.16 -6.50 41.03
CA PHE A 461 -5.50 -7.26 39.96
C PHE A 461 -4.54 -8.33 40.49
N LYS A 462 -4.09 -8.23 41.75
CA LYS A 462 -3.12 -9.17 42.31
C LYS A 462 -3.68 -10.59 42.29
N ASN A 463 -2.91 -11.54 41.75
CA ASN A 463 -3.30 -12.94 41.55
C ASN A 463 -4.50 -13.18 40.59
N LYS A 464 -4.98 -12.15 39.89
CA LYS A 464 -5.98 -12.31 38.82
C LYS A 464 -5.35 -12.87 37.55
N LEU A 465 -6.20 -13.25 36.61
CA LEU A 465 -5.82 -13.66 35.26
C LEU A 465 -5.77 -12.41 34.36
N SER A 466 -4.77 -12.28 33.50
CA SER A 466 -4.63 -11.08 32.64
C SER A 466 -4.40 -11.40 31.17
N CYS A 467 -4.91 -10.52 30.31
CA CYS A 467 -4.72 -10.54 28.87
C CYS A 467 -3.94 -9.29 28.45
N HIS A 468 -2.94 -9.42 27.62
CA HIS A 468 -2.08 -8.30 27.21
C HIS A 468 -2.02 -8.23 25.69
N SER A 469 -2.05 -7.03 25.12
CA SER A 469 -1.88 -6.82 23.67
C SER A 469 -0.53 -7.31 23.15
N GLY A 470 0.50 -7.28 24.00
CA GLY A 470 1.83 -7.80 23.73
C GLY A 470 2.68 -7.82 24.99
N TYR A 471 3.87 -8.42 24.88
CA TYR A 471 4.88 -8.47 25.94
C TYR A 471 5.85 -7.28 25.85
N VAL A 472 7.11 -7.46 26.27
CA VAL A 472 8.18 -6.45 26.16
C VAL A 472 8.24 -5.87 24.74
N GLY A 473 8.26 -4.53 24.63
CA GLY A 473 8.12 -3.80 23.37
C GLY A 473 6.70 -3.28 23.07
N ASP A 474 5.70 -3.67 23.87
CA ASP A 474 4.32 -3.19 23.74
C ASP A 474 3.99 -2.19 24.87
N PHE A 475 3.71 -0.94 24.52
CA PHE A 475 3.44 0.10 25.51
C PHE A 475 2.17 -0.19 26.31
N ALA A 476 1.05 -0.43 25.62
CA ALA A 476 -0.25 -0.58 26.28
C ALA A 476 -0.38 -1.91 27.04
N GLY A 477 0.20 -2.99 26.51
CA GLY A 477 0.16 -4.32 27.09
C GLY A 477 1.18 -4.55 28.19
N TYR A 478 2.36 -3.92 28.14
CA TYR A 478 3.44 -4.19 29.11
C TYR A 478 3.90 -2.97 29.89
N TYR A 479 4.43 -1.93 29.23
CA TYR A 479 5.09 -0.82 29.92
C TYR A 479 4.12 0.04 30.74
N ALA A 480 2.99 0.43 30.15
CA ALA A 480 1.99 1.25 30.82
C ALA A 480 1.40 0.58 32.08
N PRO A 481 0.93 -0.68 32.04
CA PRO A 481 0.45 -1.34 33.25
C PRO A 481 1.55 -1.58 34.28
N ALA A 482 2.76 -2.00 33.86
CA ALA A 482 3.86 -2.24 34.79
C ALA A 482 4.27 -0.95 35.53
N PHE A 483 4.41 0.15 34.80
CA PHE A 483 4.74 1.44 35.40
C PHE A 483 3.61 1.96 36.30
N THR A 484 2.35 1.83 35.89
CA THR A 484 1.20 2.25 36.71
C THR A 484 1.13 1.45 38.02
N LEU A 485 1.37 0.13 37.98
CA LEU A 485 1.45 -0.69 39.19
C LEU A 485 2.61 -0.26 40.10
N LYS A 486 3.76 0.10 39.54
CA LYS A 486 4.92 0.61 40.29
C LYS A 486 4.61 1.95 40.96
N LEU A 487 4.00 2.90 40.25
CA LEU A 487 3.59 4.20 40.82
C LEU A 487 2.61 4.03 42.00
N ASN A 488 1.75 3.02 41.94
CA ASN A 488 0.81 2.70 43.01
C ASN A 488 1.40 1.80 44.11
N SER A 489 2.72 1.59 44.11
CA SER A 489 3.43 0.75 45.09
C SER A 489 2.91 -0.69 45.18
N LEU A 490 2.31 -1.21 44.10
CA LEU A 490 1.81 -2.59 44.01
C LEU A 490 2.90 -3.57 43.59
N ILE A 491 3.90 -3.06 42.86
CA ILE A 491 5.16 -3.75 42.52
C ILE A 491 6.32 -2.78 42.72
N LYS A 492 7.54 -3.29 42.86
CA LYS A 492 8.77 -2.48 43.04
C LYS A 492 9.43 -2.16 41.72
N GLU A 493 9.52 -3.16 40.84
CA GLU A 493 10.13 -3.01 39.51
C GLU A 493 9.16 -3.43 38.41
N PRO A 494 9.21 -2.80 37.21
CA PRO A 494 8.28 -3.11 36.12
C PRO A 494 8.26 -4.61 35.75
N SER A 495 9.42 -5.29 35.81
CA SER A 495 9.53 -6.72 35.52
C SER A 495 8.73 -7.62 36.48
N GLU A 496 8.36 -7.13 37.67
CA GLU A 496 7.57 -7.91 38.62
C GLU A 496 6.13 -8.15 38.15
N ILE A 497 5.67 -7.44 37.11
CA ILE A 497 4.36 -7.68 36.47
C ILE A 497 4.16 -9.14 36.07
N ASP A 498 5.24 -9.84 35.66
CA ASP A 498 5.24 -11.25 35.27
C ASP A 498 4.85 -12.22 36.39
N THR A 499 4.94 -11.76 37.63
CA THR A 499 4.61 -12.55 38.82
C THR A 499 3.46 -11.98 39.62
N PHE A 500 3.01 -10.77 39.31
CA PHE A 500 1.90 -10.08 39.96
C PHE A 500 0.54 -10.73 39.64
N PHE A 501 0.36 -11.17 38.40
CA PHE A 501 -0.78 -11.96 37.95
C PHE A 501 -0.55 -13.45 38.20
N SER A 502 -1.63 -14.23 38.38
CA SER A 502 -1.50 -15.67 38.61
C SER A 502 -1.12 -16.41 37.34
N LYS A 503 -1.75 -16.05 36.22
CA LYS A 503 -1.45 -16.48 34.84
C LYS A 503 -1.83 -15.36 33.87
N SER A 504 -1.13 -15.26 32.74
CA SER A 504 -1.44 -14.28 31.72
C SER A 504 -1.35 -14.86 30.31
N CYS A 505 -1.92 -14.15 29.34
CA CYS A 505 -1.50 -14.25 27.94
C CYS A 505 -0.91 -12.92 27.50
N ALA A 506 0.39 -12.92 27.24
CA ALA A 506 1.18 -11.81 26.72
C ALA A 506 2.00 -12.33 25.51
N PRO A 507 1.50 -12.17 24.28
CA PRO A 507 2.20 -12.56 23.07
C PRO A 507 3.62 -11.95 23.01
N GLY A 508 4.62 -12.80 22.76
CA GLY A 508 6.05 -12.46 22.81
C GLY A 508 6.75 -12.91 24.10
N ALA A 509 6.02 -13.34 25.13
CA ALA A 509 6.60 -13.86 26.37
C ALA A 509 7.25 -15.26 26.18
N PRO A 510 8.20 -15.65 27.05
CA PRO A 510 8.74 -17.01 27.05
C PRO A 510 7.65 -18.06 27.26
N LEU A 511 7.68 -19.15 26.48
CA LEU A 511 6.62 -20.17 26.44
C LEU A 511 6.32 -20.81 27.81
N ASP A 512 7.34 -20.97 28.65
CA ASP A 512 7.26 -21.57 29.99
C ASP A 512 6.92 -20.55 31.10
N SER A 513 6.85 -19.26 30.77
CA SER A 513 6.54 -18.20 31.73
C SER A 513 5.05 -18.15 32.10
N LYS A 514 4.73 -17.61 33.29
CA LYS A 514 3.35 -17.30 33.70
C LYS A 514 2.65 -16.37 32.70
N SER A 515 3.41 -15.49 32.07
CA SER A 515 2.93 -14.51 31.10
C SER A 515 2.42 -15.15 29.81
N CYS A 516 2.69 -16.44 29.57
CA CYS A 516 2.27 -17.16 28.37
C CYS A 516 1.20 -18.25 28.61
N GLN A 517 0.90 -18.58 29.87
CA GLN A 517 0.12 -19.78 30.20
C GLN A 517 -1.34 -19.76 29.69
N LEU A 518 -1.91 -18.57 29.46
CA LEU A 518 -3.28 -18.43 28.96
C LEU A 518 -3.36 -18.30 27.42
N CYS A 519 -2.22 -18.16 26.74
CA CYS A 519 -2.17 -18.10 25.29
C CYS A 519 -2.50 -19.46 24.65
N VAL A 520 -3.07 -19.45 23.45
CA VAL A 520 -3.70 -20.66 22.86
C VAL A 520 -3.15 -21.04 21.49
N GLY A 521 -2.32 -20.20 20.89
CA GLY A 521 -1.88 -20.34 19.51
C GLY A 521 -3.03 -20.10 18.53
N ILE A 522 -2.94 -20.73 17.36
CA ILE A 522 -3.96 -20.59 16.33
C ILE A 522 -5.27 -21.25 16.78
N ASN A 523 -6.40 -20.58 16.59
CA ASN A 523 -7.69 -21.11 17.04
C ASN A 523 -8.12 -22.37 16.26
N THR A 524 -7.68 -22.49 15.01
CA THR A 524 -7.99 -23.59 14.09
C THR A 524 -6.71 -24.25 13.62
N GLY A 525 -6.49 -25.52 13.97
CA GLY A 525 -5.28 -26.27 13.64
C GLY A 525 -5.13 -27.51 14.51
N ASP A 526 -4.21 -28.39 14.13
CA ASP A 526 -3.80 -29.52 14.97
C ASP A 526 -3.03 -29.04 16.22
N ASP A 527 -2.84 -29.94 17.18
CA ASP A 527 -2.20 -29.61 18.45
C ASP A 527 -0.74 -29.16 18.27
N GLN A 528 -0.05 -29.67 17.25
CA GLN A 528 1.33 -29.28 16.95
C GLN A 528 1.40 -27.83 16.46
N THR A 529 0.50 -27.43 15.57
CA THR A 529 0.42 -26.08 15.04
C THR A 529 0.02 -25.09 16.13
N LYS A 530 -0.93 -25.47 16.99
CA LYS A 530 -1.32 -24.67 18.16
C LYS A 530 -0.13 -24.41 19.09
N GLU A 531 0.61 -25.46 19.44
CA GLU A 531 1.77 -25.28 20.31
C GLU A 531 2.90 -24.48 19.64
N ALA A 532 3.11 -24.66 18.33
CA ALA A 532 4.11 -23.90 17.57
C ALA A 532 3.79 -22.41 17.44
N THR A 533 2.50 -22.05 17.43
CA THR A 533 2.00 -20.68 17.26
C THR A 533 1.65 -19.99 18.58
N LYS A 534 1.60 -20.74 19.67
CA LYS A 534 1.34 -20.24 21.02
C LYS A 534 2.30 -19.13 21.40
N CYS A 535 1.77 -18.05 21.96
CA CYS A 535 2.51 -16.87 22.39
C CYS A 535 3.29 -16.14 21.30
N LYS A 536 3.14 -16.49 20.02
CA LYS A 536 3.84 -15.77 18.97
C LYS A 536 3.26 -14.36 18.86
N PRO A 537 4.09 -13.30 18.78
CA PRO A 537 3.60 -11.93 18.64
C PRO A 537 3.19 -11.65 17.19
N THR A 538 2.31 -12.48 16.65
CA THR A 538 1.83 -12.46 15.26
C THR A 538 0.36 -12.90 15.24
N ASN A 539 -0.33 -12.70 14.12
CA ASN A 539 -1.74 -13.12 13.98
C ASN A 539 -1.95 -14.65 14.09
N ALA A 540 -0.88 -15.44 14.11
CA ALA A 540 -0.95 -16.88 14.38
C ALA A 540 -1.39 -17.19 15.81
N GLU A 541 -1.15 -16.31 16.79
CA GLU A 541 -1.71 -16.42 18.13
C GLU A 541 -3.07 -15.72 18.17
N TYR A 542 -4.12 -16.47 18.52
CA TYR A 542 -5.49 -15.95 18.54
C TYR A 542 -5.68 -14.78 19.51
N TYR A 543 -4.92 -14.74 20.61
CA TYR A 543 -4.94 -13.65 21.58
C TYR A 543 -3.91 -12.54 21.32
N ASN A 544 -3.32 -12.47 20.12
CA ASN A 544 -2.37 -11.43 19.75
C ASN A 544 -2.99 -10.03 19.52
N GLY A 545 -2.28 -8.98 19.95
CA GLY A 545 -2.66 -7.58 19.74
C GLY A 545 -3.84 -7.15 20.62
N GLY A 546 -4.22 -5.87 20.54
CA GLY A 546 -5.31 -5.33 21.37
C GLY A 546 -6.66 -6.04 21.16
N LYS A 547 -6.98 -6.42 19.92
CA LYS A 547 -8.19 -7.21 19.61
C LYS A 547 -8.10 -8.63 20.18
N GLY A 548 -6.92 -9.25 20.15
CA GLY A 548 -6.68 -10.55 20.78
C GLY A 548 -6.80 -10.52 22.30
N ALA A 549 -6.31 -9.45 22.95
CA ALA A 549 -6.49 -9.24 24.38
C ALA A 549 -7.97 -9.12 24.77
N LEU A 550 -8.79 -8.44 23.96
CA LEU A 550 -10.25 -8.40 24.14
C LEU A 550 -10.89 -9.78 23.97
N ARG A 551 -10.47 -10.57 22.97
CA ARG A 551 -10.94 -11.96 22.82
C ARG A 551 -10.61 -12.80 24.06
N CYS A 552 -9.39 -12.70 24.58
CA CYS A 552 -8.96 -13.40 25.79
C CYS A 552 -9.83 -13.04 27.01
N LEU A 553 -10.18 -11.76 27.17
CA LEU A 553 -11.09 -11.29 28.22
C LEU A 553 -12.52 -11.82 27.99
N LYS A 554 -13.05 -11.64 26.79
CA LYS A 554 -14.40 -12.10 26.39
C LYS A 554 -14.58 -13.59 26.64
N ASP A 555 -13.62 -14.41 26.22
CA ASP A 555 -13.61 -15.87 26.35
C ASP A 555 -13.48 -16.34 27.81
N GLY A 556 -13.32 -15.41 28.76
CA GLY A 556 -13.21 -15.71 30.19
C GLY A 556 -11.86 -16.31 30.56
N LYS A 557 -10.82 -16.11 29.74
CA LYS A 557 -9.46 -16.53 30.06
C LYS A 557 -8.76 -15.55 30.99
N GLY A 558 -9.04 -14.25 30.87
CA GLY A 558 -8.57 -13.21 31.78
C GLY A 558 -9.69 -12.51 32.54
N ASP A 559 -9.34 -11.89 33.66
CA ASP A 559 -10.18 -10.99 34.44
C ASP A 559 -10.00 -9.51 34.03
N VAL A 560 -8.83 -9.17 33.48
CA VAL A 560 -8.45 -7.84 33.00
C VAL A 560 -7.67 -7.94 31.69
N ALA A 561 -7.88 -6.98 30.78
CA ALA A 561 -7.11 -6.84 29.55
C ALA A 561 -6.38 -5.48 29.49
N PHE A 562 -5.13 -5.49 29.04
CA PHE A 562 -4.30 -4.31 28.81
C PHE A 562 -4.08 -4.11 27.31
N LEU A 563 -4.53 -2.98 26.77
CA LEU A 563 -4.61 -2.73 25.33
C LEU A 563 -4.78 -1.24 25.00
N PRO A 564 -4.50 -0.81 23.76
CA PRO A 564 -4.73 0.57 23.34
C PRO A 564 -6.22 0.84 23.06
N LEU A 565 -6.68 2.07 23.30
CA LEU A 565 -8.06 2.50 23.02
C LEU A 565 -8.48 2.25 21.56
N THR A 566 -7.54 2.30 20.62
CA THR A 566 -7.76 1.99 19.19
C THR A 566 -8.38 0.61 19.00
N ALA A 567 -7.98 -0.39 19.80
CA ALA A 567 -8.51 -1.73 19.71
C ALA A 567 -9.99 -1.83 20.12
N LEU A 568 -10.46 -0.99 21.04
CA LEU A 568 -11.88 -0.88 21.43
C LEU A 568 -12.70 -0.06 20.42
N GLN A 569 -12.19 1.09 19.98
CA GLN A 569 -12.93 1.98 19.08
C GLN A 569 -13.00 1.47 17.63
N GLN A 570 -12.16 0.50 17.25
CA GLN A 570 -12.14 -0.12 15.93
C GLN A 570 -12.59 -1.59 15.96
N LEU A 571 -13.36 -1.98 16.98
CA LEU A 571 -14.01 -3.28 17.06
C LEU A 571 -15.03 -3.43 15.94
N ASP A 572 -14.85 -4.50 15.16
CA ASP A 572 -15.86 -5.03 14.25
C ASP A 572 -16.45 -6.30 14.89
N ASN A 573 -17.71 -6.20 15.35
CA ASN A 573 -18.38 -7.28 16.09
C ASN A 573 -18.46 -8.58 15.29
N GLU A 574 -18.57 -8.50 13.96
CA GLU A 574 -18.70 -9.67 13.09
C GLU A 574 -17.35 -10.30 12.80
N LYS A 575 -16.31 -9.48 12.58
CA LYS A 575 -14.99 -9.97 12.14
C LYS A 575 -14.06 -10.34 13.28
N ASP A 576 -14.09 -9.59 14.38
CA ASP A 576 -13.04 -9.69 15.41
C ASP A 576 -13.35 -10.73 16.49
N ALA A 577 -14.60 -11.15 16.61
CA ALA A 577 -15.12 -12.03 17.66
C ALA A 577 -14.79 -11.56 19.10
N ALA A 578 -14.52 -10.26 19.28
CA ALA A 578 -13.97 -9.67 20.50
C ALA A 578 -15.01 -8.96 21.39
N GLY A 579 -16.31 -9.19 21.16
CA GLY A 579 -17.40 -8.60 21.96
C GLY A 579 -17.72 -7.17 21.52
N LYS A 580 -18.64 -6.52 22.22
CA LYS A 580 -19.10 -5.16 21.95
C LYS A 580 -18.51 -4.16 22.95
N LEU A 581 -18.48 -2.89 22.57
CA LEU A 581 -18.01 -1.81 23.44
C LEU A 581 -18.74 -1.77 24.81
N GLU A 582 -20.04 -2.04 24.82
CA GLU A 582 -20.90 -2.06 26.02
C GLU A 582 -20.60 -3.22 27.00
N ASP A 583 -19.88 -4.25 26.54
CA ASP A 583 -19.47 -5.38 27.37
C ASP A 583 -18.31 -5.04 28.31
N TYR A 584 -17.74 -3.83 28.19
CA TYR A 584 -16.48 -3.45 28.81
C TYR A 584 -16.52 -2.11 29.55
N VAL A 585 -15.75 -2.04 30.63
CA VAL A 585 -15.50 -0.81 31.40
C VAL A 585 -14.01 -0.67 31.71
N LEU A 586 -13.57 0.55 31.99
CA LEU A 586 -12.19 0.89 32.30
C LEU A 586 -11.93 0.77 33.80
N VAL A 587 -10.71 0.42 34.19
CA VAL A 587 -10.20 0.54 35.57
C VAL A 587 -9.21 1.69 35.63
N CYS A 588 -9.50 2.69 36.46
CA CYS A 588 -8.70 3.92 36.49
C CYS A 588 -7.49 3.80 37.42
N PRO A 589 -6.35 4.44 37.09
CA PRO A 589 -5.17 4.44 37.97
C PRO A 589 -5.45 4.96 39.37
N ASN A 590 -6.36 5.93 39.50
CA ASN A 590 -6.75 6.55 40.77
C ASN A 590 -7.86 5.78 41.50
N GLY A 591 -8.21 4.58 41.03
CA GLY A 591 -9.32 3.78 41.54
C GLY A 591 -10.66 4.09 40.87
N GLY A 592 -11.59 3.16 41.03
CA GLY A 592 -12.90 3.19 40.40
C GLY A 592 -12.92 2.61 38.99
N GLN A 593 -14.13 2.35 38.53
CA GLN A 593 -14.43 2.06 37.13
C GLN A 593 -14.87 3.33 36.39
N ALA A 594 -14.63 3.39 35.09
CA ALA A 594 -15.17 4.43 34.22
C ALA A 594 -15.71 3.84 32.91
N PRO A 595 -16.73 4.45 32.29
CA PRO A 595 -17.12 4.10 30.94
C PRO A 595 -16.02 4.47 29.93
N ILE A 596 -16.02 3.82 28.77
CA ILE A 596 -14.92 3.92 27.78
C ILE A 596 -14.77 5.33 27.20
N ASN A 597 -15.87 6.09 27.10
CA ASN A 597 -15.83 7.49 26.64
C ASN A 597 -15.11 8.44 27.62
N GLU A 598 -14.82 8.00 28.85
CA GLU A 598 -14.08 8.78 29.86
C GLU A 598 -12.59 8.37 29.92
N TRP A 599 -12.06 7.77 28.85
CA TRP A 599 -10.66 7.36 28.73
C TRP A 599 -9.66 8.50 28.98
N GLU A 600 -10.00 9.75 28.67
CA GLU A 600 -9.11 10.91 28.86
C GLU A 600 -8.69 11.07 30.33
N ARG A 601 -9.62 10.82 31.26
CA ARG A 601 -9.33 10.82 32.70
C ARG A 601 -8.95 9.44 33.26
N CYS A 602 -9.13 8.38 32.48
CA CYS A 602 -9.00 6.99 32.88
C CYS A 602 -8.17 6.19 31.87
N ASN A 603 -6.87 6.49 31.81
CA ASN A 603 -5.88 5.77 31.01
C ASN A 603 -4.59 5.57 31.81
N LEU A 604 -3.77 4.61 31.39
CA LEU A 604 -2.51 4.23 32.03
C LEU A 604 -1.30 5.02 31.47
N GLY A 605 -1.52 5.90 30.50
CA GLY A 605 -0.48 6.58 29.75
C GLY A 605 -0.84 6.73 28.27
N LEU A 606 -0.16 7.66 27.59
CA LEU A 606 -0.33 7.91 26.16
C LEU A 606 0.95 7.50 25.43
N GLU A 607 0.84 6.61 24.47
CA GLU A 607 1.97 6.19 23.64
C GLU A 607 2.16 7.15 22.47
N PRO A 608 3.33 7.77 22.31
CA PRO A 608 3.63 8.58 21.13
C PRO A 608 3.64 7.75 19.83
N PRO A 609 3.19 8.28 18.68
CA PRO A 609 3.41 7.63 17.39
C PRO A 609 4.90 7.61 17.03
N ARG A 610 5.32 6.69 16.14
CA ARG A 610 6.66 6.82 15.54
C ARG A 610 6.67 7.94 14.51
N ILE A 611 7.82 8.58 14.42
CA ILE A 611 8.04 9.77 13.60
C ILE A 611 9.15 9.48 12.61
N ILE A 612 8.90 9.78 11.33
CA ILE A 612 9.95 9.88 10.33
C ILE A 612 10.55 11.28 10.41
N VAL A 613 11.87 11.33 10.62
CA VAL A 613 12.65 12.56 10.67
C VAL A 613 13.60 12.65 9.48
N SER A 614 13.91 13.87 9.07
CA SER A 614 14.95 14.21 8.10
C SER A 614 15.92 15.25 8.69
N SER A 615 16.95 15.67 7.96
CA SER A 615 17.82 16.76 8.39
C SER A 615 17.11 18.11 8.25
N ALA A 616 17.18 18.95 9.29
CA ALA A 616 16.66 20.31 9.24
C ALA A 616 17.41 21.22 8.26
N GLY A 617 18.62 20.81 7.82
CA GLY A 617 19.41 21.53 6.82
C GLY A 617 18.96 21.33 5.37
N LYS A 618 18.01 20.44 5.09
CA LYS A 618 17.47 20.25 3.74
C LYS A 618 16.60 21.43 3.31
N SER A 619 16.60 21.73 2.00
CA SER A 619 15.71 22.74 1.43
C SER A 619 14.23 22.36 1.62
N PRO A 620 13.30 23.34 1.61
CA PRO A 620 11.87 23.04 1.66
C PRO A 620 11.42 22.03 0.60
N ASN A 621 11.93 22.15 -0.62
CA ASN A 621 11.56 21.26 -1.73
C ASN A 621 12.11 19.84 -1.56
N ALA A 622 13.31 19.68 -0.99
CA ALA A 622 13.84 18.36 -0.67
C ALA A 622 13.00 17.67 0.44
N LEU A 623 12.54 18.42 1.45
CA LEU A 623 11.61 17.89 2.46
C LEU A 623 10.26 17.55 1.85
N GLU A 624 9.79 18.36 0.89
CA GLU A 624 8.56 18.13 0.15
C GLU A 624 8.62 16.82 -0.66
N GLU A 625 9.72 16.61 -1.38
CA GLU A 625 9.98 15.40 -2.16
C GLU A 625 9.96 14.15 -1.27
N LEU A 626 10.61 14.21 -0.09
CA LEU A 626 10.61 13.12 0.88
C LEU A 626 9.20 12.83 1.41
N LYS A 627 8.45 13.87 1.82
CA LYS A 627 7.06 13.72 2.29
C LYS A 627 6.18 13.11 1.19
N HIS A 628 6.24 13.65 -0.03
CA HIS A 628 5.46 13.16 -1.16
C HIS A 628 5.72 11.68 -1.42
N GLY A 629 7.00 11.27 -1.51
CA GLY A 629 7.34 9.88 -1.77
C GLY A 629 6.90 8.92 -0.68
N ILE A 630 7.17 9.28 0.59
CA ILE A 630 6.77 8.47 1.75
C ILE A 630 5.25 8.26 1.73
N LEU A 631 4.49 9.35 1.60
CA LEU A 631 3.03 9.32 1.62
C LEU A 631 2.46 8.60 0.40
N ALA A 632 3.04 8.80 -0.80
CA ALA A 632 2.59 8.12 -2.01
C ALA A 632 2.74 6.60 -1.90
N ALA A 633 3.88 6.14 -1.40
CA ALA A 633 4.12 4.73 -1.16
C ALA A 633 3.22 4.18 -0.04
N SER A 634 3.12 4.88 1.10
CA SER A 634 2.33 4.38 2.23
C SER A 634 0.84 4.35 1.95
N THR A 635 0.27 5.36 1.28
CA THR A 635 -1.15 5.38 0.90
C THR A 635 -1.50 4.30 -0.11
N LEU A 636 -0.58 3.97 -1.03
CA LEU A 636 -0.79 2.87 -1.97
C LEU A 636 -0.89 1.53 -1.24
N TYR A 637 0.06 1.24 -0.35
CA TYR A 637 0.14 -0.05 0.33
C TYR A 637 -0.78 -0.19 1.54
N SER A 638 -1.23 0.91 2.15
CA SER A 638 -2.29 0.86 3.16
C SER A 638 -3.64 0.46 2.56
N LYS A 639 -3.94 0.94 1.34
CA LYS A 639 -5.16 0.60 0.60
C LYS A 639 -5.09 -0.77 -0.07
N ASN A 640 -3.91 -1.22 -0.44
CA ASN A 640 -3.67 -2.48 -1.17
C ASN A 640 -2.61 -3.33 -0.44
N PRO A 641 -2.89 -3.80 0.80
CA PRO A 641 -1.94 -4.58 1.59
C PRO A 641 -1.64 -5.96 1.00
N ASP A 642 -2.47 -6.42 0.06
CA ASP A 642 -2.24 -7.65 -0.72
C ASP A 642 -1.05 -7.52 -1.68
N LEU A 643 -0.67 -6.31 -2.10
CA LEU A 643 0.47 -6.09 -3.00
C LEU A 643 1.81 -6.10 -2.24
N LEU A 644 1.84 -5.36 -1.13
CA LEU A 644 2.92 -5.36 -0.15
C LEU A 644 2.33 -5.02 1.22
N HIS A 645 2.53 -5.89 2.18
CA HIS A 645 2.01 -5.74 3.53
C HIS A 645 2.89 -4.75 4.32
N LEU A 646 2.64 -3.46 4.13
CA LEU A 646 3.46 -2.38 4.70
C LEU A 646 3.31 -2.28 6.23
N PHE A 647 2.08 -2.29 6.73
CA PHE A 647 1.77 -2.25 8.16
C PHE A 647 1.33 -3.64 8.60
N GLY A 648 2.07 -4.23 9.55
CA GLY A 648 1.90 -5.62 9.95
C GLY A 648 3.25 -6.30 10.14
N ALA A 649 3.19 -7.47 10.76
CA ALA A 649 4.35 -8.28 11.05
C ALA A 649 5.13 -8.63 9.77
N TRP A 650 6.45 -8.68 9.88
CA TRP A 650 7.34 -9.06 8.81
C TRP A 650 8.01 -10.40 9.14
N GLY A 651 7.43 -11.49 8.65
CA GLY A 651 7.78 -12.83 9.12
C GLY A 651 7.27 -13.04 10.54
N ASP A 652 8.15 -13.49 11.45
CA ASP A 652 7.82 -13.67 12.87
C ASP A 652 8.04 -12.40 13.72
N LYS A 653 8.41 -11.27 13.09
CA LYS A 653 8.77 -10.03 13.77
C LYS A 653 7.66 -8.98 13.67
N PRO A 654 7.07 -8.56 14.80
CA PRO A 654 6.12 -7.46 14.82
C PRO A 654 6.83 -6.10 14.71
N ASN A 655 6.08 -5.08 14.34
CA ASN A 655 6.47 -3.68 14.39
C ASN A 655 7.77 -3.34 13.63
N VAL A 656 8.06 -4.08 12.56
CA VAL A 656 9.25 -3.88 11.73
C VAL A 656 9.05 -2.65 10.84
N LEU A 657 9.96 -1.68 10.97
CA LEU A 657 9.92 -0.34 10.34
C LEU A 657 8.77 0.54 10.87
N PHE A 658 7.53 0.05 10.79
CA PHE A 658 6.33 0.70 11.31
C PHE A 658 5.62 -0.21 12.31
N LYS A 659 4.80 0.36 13.19
CA LYS A 659 3.92 -0.46 14.03
C LYS A 659 2.88 -1.20 13.19
N ASP A 660 2.46 -2.36 13.67
CA ASP A 660 1.64 -3.29 12.89
C ASP A 660 0.21 -2.81 12.65
N ASP A 661 -0.32 -1.98 13.56
CA ASP A 661 -1.69 -1.48 13.54
C ASP A 661 -1.83 -0.07 12.95
N VAL A 662 -0.75 0.47 12.37
CA VAL A 662 -0.79 1.74 11.63
C VAL A 662 -1.83 1.65 10.51
N LYS A 663 -2.61 2.72 10.35
CA LYS A 663 -3.60 2.86 9.29
C LYS A 663 -3.03 3.60 8.11
N GLU A 664 -2.38 4.72 8.38
CA GLU A 664 -1.83 5.62 7.37
C GLU A 664 -0.58 6.31 7.94
N LEU A 665 0.18 6.96 7.06
CA LEU A 665 1.17 7.95 7.46
C LEU A 665 0.63 9.34 7.11
N ILE A 666 0.91 10.34 7.93
CA ILE A 666 0.47 11.72 7.73
C ILE A 666 1.63 12.71 7.84
N SER A 667 1.57 13.79 7.07
CA SER A 667 2.54 14.88 7.16
C SER A 667 2.44 15.60 8.51
N ILE A 668 3.59 15.94 9.08
CA ILE A 668 3.66 16.79 10.27
C ILE A 668 3.70 18.26 9.85
N ASP A 669 2.89 19.08 10.53
CA ASP A 669 2.81 20.53 10.38
C ASP A 669 3.34 21.26 11.64
N SER A 670 3.26 22.58 11.64
CA SER A 670 3.74 23.42 12.76
C SER A 670 2.90 23.34 14.03
N THR A 671 1.75 22.64 14.01
CA THR A 671 0.88 22.51 15.18
C THR A 671 1.30 21.38 16.13
N TRP A 672 2.25 20.52 15.72
CA TRP A 672 2.78 19.44 16.55
C TRP A 672 3.83 19.97 17.54
N ASP A 673 3.48 19.94 18.83
CA ASP A 673 4.27 20.54 19.93
C ASP A 673 4.53 19.58 21.11
N LYS A 674 4.25 18.28 20.93
CA LYS A 674 4.29 17.25 21.99
C LYS A 674 5.67 16.67 22.31
N TRP A 675 6.74 17.16 21.68
CA TRP A 675 8.08 16.57 21.79
C TRP A 675 8.59 16.50 23.24
N ASN A 676 8.30 17.51 24.06
CA ASN A 676 8.70 17.53 25.46
C ASN A 676 7.94 16.47 26.27
N SER A 677 6.61 16.42 26.14
CA SER A 677 5.79 15.43 26.84
C SER A 677 6.13 14.00 26.43
N TRP A 678 6.47 13.76 25.15
CA TRP A 678 6.86 12.44 24.68
C TRP A 678 8.22 12.00 25.22
N ALA A 679 9.17 12.94 25.34
CA ALA A 679 10.45 12.66 25.98
C ALA A 679 10.29 12.32 27.48
N ASP A 680 9.39 13.02 28.18
CA ASP A 680 9.05 12.70 29.57
C ASP A 680 8.43 11.30 29.69
N ILE A 681 7.49 10.94 28.81
CA ILE A 681 6.90 9.59 28.76
C ILE A 681 7.96 8.52 28.53
N GLN A 682 8.88 8.70 27.58
CA GLN A 682 9.95 7.72 27.37
C GLN A 682 10.91 7.60 28.56
N ARG A 683 11.20 8.71 29.26
CA ARG A 683 12.01 8.69 30.48
C ARG A 683 11.32 7.90 31.58
N ASP A 684 10.01 8.11 31.73
CA ASP A 684 9.25 7.56 32.85
C ASP A 684 8.89 6.07 32.61
N TYR A 685 8.50 5.69 31.39
CA TYR A 685 8.07 4.32 31.03
C TYR A 685 9.18 3.45 30.41
N GLY A 686 10.31 4.04 30.01
CA GLY A 686 11.40 3.38 29.27
C GLY A 686 11.24 3.45 27.74
N SER A 687 12.29 3.05 27.01
CA SER A 687 12.22 2.86 25.55
C SER A 687 11.35 1.65 25.23
N HIS A 688 10.36 1.83 24.36
CA HIS A 688 9.28 0.87 24.07
C HIS A 688 9.25 0.47 22.60
#